data_AF-A0A0L0HTF0-F1
#
_entry.id   AF-A0A0L0HTF0-F1
#
_cell.length_a   1.000
_cell.length_b   1.000
_cell.length_c   1.000
_cell.angle_alpha   90.00
_cell.angle_beta   90.00
_cell.angle_gamma   90.00
#
_symmetry.space_group_name_H-M   'P 1'
#
loop_
_entity.id
_entity.type
_entity.pdbx_description
1 polymer ?
#
loop_
_entity_poly.entity_id
_entity_poly.type
_entity_poly.pdbx_seq_one_letter_code
_entity_poly.pdbx_strand_id
1 'polypeptide(L)'
;MVGTLKMDQTVLQNLSACLSHDPNTRMAAELRAKELQRLQPDYAQYLTQIAVGPNFPPSERQLAAVSLKNYVDTHWSRKADDKFVGPEPPTEVKAAVKSMILPGIKDSNKRIRVLIAYVVSRIAHFDWPESWPDLFDSLLADIRGGNADHVHGAMRVLAEFVRDDLTDQHFPYFAPALLPELHRIFGTEDSYSPRDRARALGMFRDFADIAYMVSDEHPEVIRNYVEPLLPTWMESFKKTLANINTTPESLPVKHEVLRTLCKLVKQFPKPMSQYTLQFLEPVWNHLVALQTQYRDERVTPADELHETVDVDSDGEVLGFESLLYSLLEYVQLVARKKGLRHMFTVPISGTQGPKQAGDFLRHLIGVVLTYLQITAEMEETWTNDMNQFIQDDEEEAMSYNVRIAVEELILALVESFPIETLQALSQAVQSQFQESTKTRENGNKAWWKVHEACLLALGRLNGELIDHIRSQRLTFDLEGLFNHVVLSDMKCIEHPFLQGRALWFSSQFAEVLPSHLVSQYMGAAVEALGPNITSAAVKVSALKALRGFCFQVDATQLVPFQAPIIEGILQLSESASEEALALLLETLGTVAKVNEEVTARYESMISRLVLNVWVRGAEDFLLTEIIVDLFNVLAANKSMAVPFQEHMVPAVRDVLRLENVEKMPWAVATALTLMTALIKHIPEPFPPVYTNQVFPDLIRMLLVVDDHSILQNGQDTVKELVQRDVAGIARWTDGQKTGLDYVIQFIAKLLHPSQSESASIFVGDLVTRLIQKGGNELTPVLPELLTAVARRLQAAKTSSFIQQLVMVFAHLILNHPETVIDFLSQLDLNGKNGLELIIELWCEHFGDFQGFYSIKVSALAMSKLLLSGDTRLQALQVKGDEIVVSNKIITRSMTRQRPAQYSVIPFPAKAIKLLLVELQHQTESQMGRVSRRGIPDDEEETTEGVDSDEDWEDVDPIQSDDFLADLLSKGGVVDVDATDYEGADEELWSNPIYQMDLKAYLAEFFQTSARENTHGFLQLCDRFLNEAEKERLRGIVG
;
A
#
# COMPACT_ATOMS: atom_id res chain seq x y z
N MET A 1 -9.99 -58.21 18.16
CA MET A 1 -11.11 -58.30 17.20
C MET A 1 -12.49 -58.02 17.80
N VAL A 2 -12.85 -58.50 19.00
CA VAL A 2 -14.20 -58.24 19.58
C VAL A 2 -14.38 -56.80 20.12
N GLY A 3 -13.30 -56.11 20.51
CA GLY A 3 -13.34 -54.72 20.99
C GLY A 3 -13.47 -53.66 19.89
N THR A 4 -12.80 -53.86 18.75
CA THR A 4 -12.80 -52.93 17.61
C THR A 4 -14.19 -52.81 16.95
N LEU A 5 -14.88 -53.93 16.75
CA LEU A 5 -16.24 -53.96 16.15
C LEU A 5 -17.32 -53.21 16.95
N LYS A 6 -17.16 -53.06 18.27
CA LYS A 6 -18.10 -52.30 19.13
C LYS A 6 -17.90 -50.79 19.04
N MET A 7 -16.69 -50.34 18.73
CA MET A 7 -16.35 -48.92 18.72
C MET A 7 -16.72 -48.25 17.40
N ASP A 8 -16.59 -48.96 16.27
CA ASP A 8 -17.13 -48.56 14.96
C ASP A 8 -18.62 -48.23 15.06
N GLN A 9 -19.38 -49.09 15.75
CA GLN A 9 -20.81 -48.89 15.99
C GLN A 9 -21.10 -47.68 16.88
N THR A 10 -20.22 -47.37 17.82
CA THR A 10 -20.38 -46.22 18.73
C THR A 10 -20.15 -44.90 17.99
N VAL A 11 -19.10 -44.83 17.16
CA VAL A 11 -18.83 -43.66 16.32
C VAL A 11 -19.94 -43.47 15.29
N LEU A 12 -20.37 -44.56 14.63
CA LEU A 12 -21.47 -44.52 13.66
C LEU A 12 -22.80 -44.05 14.29
N GLN A 13 -23.17 -44.57 15.47
CA GLN A 13 -24.36 -44.13 16.19
C GLN A 13 -24.29 -42.63 16.56
N ASN A 14 -23.10 -42.14 16.93
CA ASN A 14 -22.91 -40.72 17.23
C ASN A 14 -23.08 -39.86 15.97
N LEU A 15 -22.51 -40.28 14.83
CA LEU A 15 -22.68 -39.60 13.55
C LEU A 15 -24.16 -39.55 13.11
N SER A 16 -24.89 -40.68 13.21
CA SER A 16 -26.32 -40.68 12.92
C SER A 16 -27.12 -39.78 13.88
N ALA A 17 -26.72 -39.66 15.15
CA ALA A 17 -27.34 -38.74 16.10
C ALA A 17 -27.07 -37.26 15.77
N CYS A 18 -25.91 -36.93 15.21
CA CYS A 18 -25.61 -35.59 14.69
C CYS A 18 -26.51 -35.20 13.50
N LEU A 19 -27.07 -36.17 12.78
CA LEU A 19 -27.99 -35.97 11.66
C LEU A 19 -29.47 -35.92 12.10
N SER A 20 -29.77 -35.98 13.40
CA SER A 20 -31.13 -35.95 13.92
C SER A 20 -31.82 -34.59 13.71
N HIS A 21 -33.12 -34.61 13.43
CA HIS A 21 -33.97 -33.40 13.39
C HIS A 21 -34.22 -32.78 14.78
N ASP A 22 -33.96 -33.52 15.88
CA ASP A 22 -34.07 -33.01 17.24
C ASP A 22 -32.81 -32.23 17.66
N PRO A 23 -32.92 -30.91 17.96
CA PRO A 23 -31.78 -30.09 18.35
C PRO A 23 -31.03 -30.60 19.59
N ASN A 24 -31.73 -31.20 20.55
CA ASN A 24 -31.12 -31.70 21.78
C ASN A 24 -30.24 -32.92 21.52
N THR A 25 -30.75 -33.85 20.71
CA THR A 25 -29.99 -35.03 20.27
C THR A 25 -28.75 -34.62 19.48
N ARG A 26 -28.86 -33.64 18.58
CA ARG A 26 -27.71 -33.13 17.79
C ARG A 26 -26.65 -32.48 18.68
N MET A 27 -27.05 -31.57 19.58
CA MET A 27 -26.11 -30.89 20.47
C MET A 27 -25.38 -31.87 21.40
N ALA A 28 -26.08 -32.88 21.93
CA ALA A 28 -25.46 -33.94 22.72
C ALA A 28 -24.45 -34.77 21.92
N ALA A 29 -24.77 -35.08 20.66
CA ALA A 29 -23.90 -35.84 19.76
C ALA A 29 -22.64 -35.06 19.34
N GLU A 30 -22.76 -33.75 19.11
CA GLU A 30 -21.64 -32.85 18.82
C GLU A 30 -20.66 -32.74 20.01
N LEU A 31 -21.18 -32.60 21.24
CA LEU A 31 -20.35 -32.63 22.46
C LEU A 31 -19.63 -33.96 22.61
N ARG A 32 -20.34 -35.07 22.38
CA ARG A 32 -19.76 -36.41 22.41
C ARG A 32 -18.71 -36.62 21.32
N ALA A 33 -18.86 -36.02 20.14
CA ALA A 33 -17.85 -36.08 19.08
C ALA A 33 -16.54 -35.40 19.50
N LYS A 34 -16.61 -34.25 20.18
CA LYS A 34 -15.43 -33.56 20.76
C LYS A 34 -14.76 -34.41 21.84
N GLU A 35 -15.54 -35.09 22.68
CA GLU A 35 -14.99 -36.02 23.67
C GLU A 35 -14.29 -37.22 23.02
N LEU A 36 -14.90 -37.83 22.00
CA LEU A 36 -14.32 -38.95 21.27
C LEU A 36 -13.01 -38.56 20.57
N GLN A 37 -12.97 -37.38 19.96
CA GLN A 37 -11.77 -36.82 19.33
C GLN A 37 -10.59 -36.71 20.30
N ARG A 38 -10.85 -36.33 21.57
CA ARG A 38 -9.80 -36.17 22.58
C ARG A 38 -9.40 -37.50 23.26
N LEU A 39 -10.38 -38.37 23.51
CA LEU A 39 -10.21 -39.54 24.38
C LEU A 39 -9.86 -40.83 23.64
N GLN A 40 -10.10 -40.90 22.32
CA GLN A 40 -9.94 -42.12 21.54
C GLN A 40 -8.82 -41.96 20.50
N PRO A 41 -7.65 -42.60 20.69
CA PRO A 41 -6.54 -42.54 19.74
C PRO A 41 -6.90 -43.05 18.34
N ASP A 42 -7.77 -44.05 18.25
CA ASP A 42 -8.19 -44.69 16.99
C ASP A 42 -9.34 -43.93 16.29
N TYR A 43 -9.77 -42.77 16.80
CA TYR A 43 -10.94 -42.05 16.29
C TYR A 43 -10.83 -41.71 14.80
N ALA A 44 -9.66 -41.25 14.35
CA ALA A 44 -9.38 -40.99 12.94
C ALA A 44 -9.53 -42.26 12.09
N GLN A 45 -9.04 -43.40 12.59
CA GLN A 45 -9.14 -44.69 11.92
C GLN A 45 -10.61 -45.09 11.70
N TYR A 46 -11.46 -44.93 12.72
CA TYR A 46 -12.88 -45.24 12.63
C TYR A 46 -13.61 -44.31 11.66
N LEU A 47 -13.31 -43.02 11.69
CA LEU A 47 -13.87 -42.06 10.74
C LEU A 47 -13.46 -42.40 9.29
N THR A 48 -12.20 -42.79 9.05
CA THR A 48 -11.74 -43.24 7.73
C THR A 48 -12.50 -44.49 7.25
N GLN A 49 -12.69 -45.48 8.12
CA GLN A 49 -13.42 -46.71 7.77
C GLN A 49 -14.88 -46.42 7.40
N ILE A 50 -15.56 -45.56 8.16
CA ILE A 50 -16.94 -45.17 7.87
C ILE A 50 -17.01 -44.36 6.57
N ALA A 51 -16.11 -43.39 6.38
CA ALA A 51 -16.13 -42.52 5.21
C ALA A 51 -15.87 -43.29 3.90
N VAL A 52 -14.90 -44.22 3.90
CA VAL A 52 -14.50 -44.99 2.70
C VAL A 52 -15.36 -46.23 2.49
N GLY A 53 -15.95 -46.79 3.54
CA GLY A 53 -16.72 -48.03 3.47
C GLY A 53 -17.99 -47.90 2.62
N PRO A 54 -18.17 -48.67 1.53
CA PRO A 54 -19.34 -48.57 0.66
C PRO A 54 -20.63 -49.10 1.31
N ASN A 55 -20.51 -49.82 2.43
CA ASN A 55 -21.64 -50.44 3.15
C ASN A 55 -22.38 -49.48 4.09
N PHE A 56 -21.90 -48.25 4.27
CA PHE A 56 -22.52 -47.24 5.13
C PHE A 56 -23.38 -46.25 4.33
N PRO A 57 -24.43 -45.63 4.92
CA PRO A 57 -25.29 -44.73 4.17
C PRO A 57 -24.55 -43.42 3.79
N PRO A 58 -24.84 -42.80 2.62
CA PRO A 58 -24.06 -41.67 2.11
C PRO A 58 -23.97 -40.45 3.04
N SER A 59 -25.03 -40.19 3.81
CA SER A 59 -25.10 -39.09 4.78
C SER A 59 -24.09 -39.23 5.91
N GLU A 60 -23.98 -40.43 6.49
CA GLU A 60 -23.04 -40.77 7.55
C GLU A 60 -21.61 -40.80 7.01
N ARG A 61 -21.42 -41.31 5.78
CA ARG A 61 -20.12 -41.30 5.10
C ARG A 61 -19.62 -39.87 4.87
N GLN A 62 -20.50 -38.98 4.41
CA GLN A 62 -20.17 -37.56 4.20
C GLN A 62 -19.83 -36.88 5.54
N LEU A 63 -20.64 -37.10 6.59
CA LEU A 63 -20.35 -36.52 7.90
C LEU A 63 -19.06 -37.09 8.54
N ALA A 64 -18.76 -38.37 8.33
CA ALA A 64 -17.51 -38.97 8.73
C ALA A 64 -16.32 -38.32 8.02
N ALA A 65 -16.42 -38.05 6.71
CA ALA A 65 -15.39 -37.37 5.94
C ALA A 65 -15.17 -35.91 6.40
N VAL A 66 -16.25 -35.16 6.70
CA VAL A 66 -16.15 -33.81 7.29
C VAL A 66 -15.50 -33.85 8.68
N SER A 67 -15.90 -34.82 9.51
CA SER A 67 -15.32 -34.99 10.85
C SER A 67 -13.84 -35.37 10.78
N LEU A 68 -13.46 -36.19 9.79
CA LEU A 68 -12.07 -36.57 9.54
C LEU A 68 -11.24 -35.38 9.07
N LYS A 69 -11.77 -34.55 8.16
CA LYS A 69 -11.16 -33.28 7.77
C LYS A 69 -10.82 -32.43 8.99
N ASN A 70 -11.83 -32.14 9.82
CA ASN A 70 -11.64 -31.31 11.02
C ASN A 70 -10.66 -31.93 12.00
N TYR A 71 -10.65 -33.27 12.11
CA TYR A 71 -9.67 -33.98 12.94
C TYR A 71 -8.25 -33.81 12.42
N VAL A 72 -8.03 -34.00 11.11
CA VAL A 72 -6.68 -33.88 10.52
C VAL A 72 -6.13 -32.47 10.69
N ASP A 73 -6.93 -31.45 10.45
CA ASP A 73 -6.51 -30.05 10.57
C ASP A 73 -6.08 -29.65 11.99
N THR A 74 -6.59 -30.35 13.02
CA THR A 74 -6.40 -29.96 14.43
C THR A 74 -5.58 -30.96 15.24
N HIS A 75 -5.45 -32.20 14.81
CA HIS A 75 -4.82 -33.27 15.60
C HIS A 75 -3.74 -34.03 14.85
N TRP A 76 -3.64 -33.96 13.50
CA TRP A 76 -2.74 -34.87 12.76
C TRP A 76 -1.25 -34.67 13.05
N SER A 77 -0.79 -33.44 13.17
CA SER A 77 0.64 -33.13 13.35
C SER A 77 0.83 -31.91 14.23
N ARG A 78 1.80 -31.99 15.16
CA ARG A 78 2.23 -30.83 15.96
C ARG A 78 2.88 -29.73 15.12
N LYS A 79 3.29 -30.03 13.88
CA LYS A 79 3.84 -29.02 12.95
C LYS A 79 2.80 -27.95 12.55
N ALA A 80 1.51 -28.21 12.78
CA ALA A 80 0.43 -27.26 12.50
C ALA A 80 0.21 -26.26 13.65
N ASP A 81 1.25 -25.51 14.01
CA ASP A 81 1.34 -24.73 15.27
C ASP A 81 0.09 -23.86 15.57
N ASP A 82 -0.54 -23.26 14.56
CA ASP A 82 -1.68 -22.34 14.76
C ASP A 82 -3.04 -23.01 15.01
N LYS A 83 -3.22 -24.26 14.58
CA LYS A 83 -4.52 -24.97 14.64
C LYS A 83 -4.48 -26.26 15.47
N PHE A 84 -3.30 -26.65 15.94
CA PHE A 84 -3.11 -27.91 16.65
C PHE A 84 -3.70 -27.85 18.07
N VAL A 85 -4.66 -28.73 18.34
CA VAL A 85 -5.33 -28.89 19.64
C VAL A 85 -4.79 -30.10 20.40
N GLY A 86 -4.44 -31.16 19.67
CA GLY A 86 -3.92 -32.42 20.22
C GLY A 86 -4.93 -33.25 21.02
N PRO A 87 -4.58 -34.50 21.37
CA PRO A 87 -3.27 -35.13 21.18
C PRO A 87 -3.02 -35.58 19.73
N GLU A 88 -1.73 -35.69 19.37
CA GLU A 88 -1.30 -36.22 18.08
C GLU A 88 -1.58 -37.74 17.99
N PRO A 89 -2.11 -38.26 16.87
CA PRO A 89 -2.43 -39.67 16.75
C PRO A 89 -1.15 -40.54 16.73
N PRO A 90 -1.19 -41.74 17.33
CA PRO A 90 -0.08 -42.69 17.29
C PRO A 90 0.35 -43.04 15.85
N THR A 91 1.63 -43.38 15.66
CA THR A 91 2.19 -43.72 14.35
C THR A 91 1.48 -44.90 13.70
N GLU A 92 1.00 -45.88 14.49
CA GLU A 92 0.23 -47.03 14.01
C GLU A 92 -1.13 -46.60 13.44
N VAL A 93 -1.80 -45.64 14.08
CA VAL A 93 -3.07 -45.07 13.62
C VAL A 93 -2.87 -44.26 12.35
N LYS A 94 -1.80 -43.44 12.28
CA LYS A 94 -1.43 -42.71 11.06
C LYS A 94 -1.19 -43.67 9.89
N ALA A 95 -0.44 -44.75 10.12
CA ALA A 95 -0.20 -45.77 9.10
C ALA A 95 -1.50 -46.47 8.65
N ALA A 96 -2.38 -46.82 9.60
CA ALA A 96 -3.67 -47.44 9.31
C ALA A 96 -4.56 -46.52 8.45
N VAL A 97 -4.71 -45.24 8.83
CA VAL A 97 -5.46 -44.24 8.07
C VAL A 97 -4.90 -44.11 6.65
N LYS A 98 -3.58 -43.94 6.49
CA LYS A 98 -2.92 -43.84 5.18
C LYS A 98 -3.19 -45.05 4.28
N SER A 99 -3.20 -46.25 4.84
CA SER A 99 -3.49 -47.49 4.09
C SER A 99 -4.95 -47.63 3.63
N MET A 100 -5.90 -46.98 4.31
CA MET A 100 -7.34 -47.13 4.06
C MET A 100 -7.99 -45.95 3.34
N ILE A 101 -7.37 -44.76 3.34
CA ILE A 101 -8.00 -43.53 2.88
C ILE A 101 -8.05 -43.42 1.35
N LEU A 102 -7.05 -43.94 0.64
CA LEU A 102 -6.89 -43.78 -0.81
C LEU A 102 -8.06 -44.30 -1.64
N PRO A 103 -8.73 -45.44 -1.34
CA PRO A 103 -9.94 -45.83 -2.04
C PRO A 103 -11.06 -44.78 -1.99
N GLY A 104 -11.09 -43.91 -0.97
CA GLY A 104 -12.09 -42.85 -0.85
C GLY A 104 -11.94 -41.73 -1.88
N ILE A 105 -10.76 -41.51 -2.45
CA ILE A 105 -10.58 -40.57 -3.58
C ILE A 105 -11.12 -41.15 -4.89
N LYS A 106 -11.50 -42.43 -4.91
CA LYS A 106 -12.08 -43.14 -6.07
C LYS A 106 -13.59 -43.32 -5.92
N ASP A 107 -14.20 -42.73 -4.90
CA ASP A 107 -15.62 -42.92 -4.62
C ASP A 107 -16.50 -42.33 -5.73
N SER A 108 -17.58 -43.01 -6.08
CA SER A 108 -18.56 -42.54 -7.08
C SER A 108 -19.31 -41.27 -6.63
N ASN A 109 -19.42 -41.01 -5.33
CA ASN A 109 -20.02 -39.80 -4.79
C ASN A 109 -18.99 -38.67 -4.74
N LYS A 110 -19.17 -37.68 -5.64
CA LYS A 110 -18.29 -36.51 -5.77
C LYS A 110 -18.04 -35.79 -4.43
N ARG A 111 -19.06 -35.62 -3.57
CA ARG A 111 -18.91 -34.90 -2.29
C ARG A 111 -17.96 -35.62 -1.33
N ILE A 112 -18.09 -36.94 -1.24
CA ILE A 112 -17.20 -37.77 -0.41
C ILE A 112 -15.79 -37.75 -1.01
N ARG A 113 -15.68 -37.96 -2.33
CA ARG A 113 -14.41 -37.92 -3.05
C ARG A 113 -13.64 -36.62 -2.83
N VAL A 114 -14.30 -35.47 -2.89
CA VAL A 114 -13.71 -34.14 -2.66
C VAL A 114 -13.22 -33.97 -1.22
N LEU A 115 -14.04 -34.35 -0.23
CA LEU A 115 -13.66 -34.27 1.18
C LEU A 115 -12.47 -35.17 1.50
N ILE A 116 -12.46 -36.38 0.96
CA ILE A 116 -11.36 -37.32 1.17
C ILE A 116 -10.10 -36.85 0.45
N ALA A 117 -10.19 -36.31 -0.77
CA ALA A 117 -9.04 -35.72 -1.44
C ALA A 117 -8.41 -34.59 -0.59
N TYR A 118 -9.22 -33.71 0.00
CA TYR A 118 -8.72 -32.68 0.93
C TYR A 118 -7.99 -33.30 2.14
N VAL A 119 -8.60 -34.32 2.77
CA VAL A 119 -7.97 -35.05 3.89
C VAL A 119 -6.62 -35.62 3.48
N VAL A 120 -6.53 -36.26 2.30
CA VAL A 120 -5.27 -36.82 1.80
C VAL A 120 -4.23 -35.72 1.56
N SER A 121 -4.59 -34.59 0.93
CA SER A 121 -3.68 -33.45 0.74
C SER A 121 -3.14 -32.91 2.06
N ARG A 122 -4.00 -32.72 3.06
CA ARG A 122 -3.58 -32.25 4.39
C ARG A 122 -2.67 -33.23 5.12
N ILE A 123 -2.90 -34.53 4.98
CA ILE A 123 -1.99 -35.55 5.53
C ILE A 123 -0.65 -35.50 4.78
N ALA A 124 -0.68 -35.43 3.44
CA ALA A 124 0.50 -35.39 2.58
C ALA A 124 1.41 -34.22 2.95
N HIS A 125 0.86 -33.03 3.16
CA HIS A 125 1.60 -31.83 3.58
C HIS A 125 2.51 -32.04 4.81
N PHE A 126 2.13 -32.93 5.74
CA PHE A 126 2.93 -33.21 6.94
C PHE A 126 3.83 -34.44 6.84
N ASP A 127 3.38 -35.44 6.08
CA ASP A 127 3.92 -36.79 6.08
C ASP A 127 4.68 -37.14 4.78
N TRP A 128 4.54 -36.39 3.70
CA TRP A 128 5.29 -36.59 2.45
C TRP A 128 6.51 -35.65 2.41
N PRO A 129 7.67 -36.09 1.86
CA PRO A 129 7.98 -37.41 1.30
C PRO A 129 8.35 -38.50 2.30
N GLU A 130 8.77 -38.15 3.53
CA GLU A 130 9.52 -39.10 4.38
C GLU A 130 8.65 -40.21 4.98
N SER A 131 7.41 -39.91 5.36
CA SER A 131 6.48 -40.82 6.05
C SER A 131 5.38 -41.38 5.15
N TRP A 132 5.30 -40.96 3.89
CA TRP A 132 4.36 -41.49 2.88
C TRP A 132 4.94 -41.49 1.46
N PRO A 133 6.09 -42.16 1.21
CA PRO A 133 6.82 -42.07 -0.05
C PRO A 133 6.00 -42.55 -1.27
N ASP A 134 5.19 -43.60 -1.10
CA ASP A 134 4.46 -44.27 -2.19
C ASP A 134 3.19 -43.51 -2.67
N LEU A 135 2.89 -42.35 -2.07
CA LEU A 135 1.68 -41.58 -2.35
C LEU A 135 1.63 -41.13 -3.82
N PHE A 136 2.72 -40.54 -4.32
CA PHE A 136 2.77 -40.03 -5.69
C PHE A 136 2.55 -41.13 -6.72
N ASP A 137 3.25 -42.25 -6.60
CA ASP A 137 3.12 -43.38 -7.54
C ASP A 137 1.70 -43.94 -7.54
N SER A 138 1.03 -43.95 -6.38
CA SER A 138 -0.37 -44.37 -6.26
C SER A 138 -1.32 -43.41 -7.00
N LEU A 139 -1.15 -42.09 -6.82
CA LEU A 139 -1.96 -41.07 -7.49
C LEU A 139 -1.72 -41.06 -9.01
N LEU A 140 -0.47 -41.24 -9.43
CA LEU A 140 -0.10 -41.32 -10.84
C LEU A 140 -0.69 -42.58 -11.52
N ALA A 141 -0.72 -43.71 -10.82
CA ALA A 141 -1.37 -44.93 -11.32
C ALA A 141 -2.87 -44.71 -11.54
N ASP A 142 -3.53 -43.97 -10.65
CA ASP A 142 -4.95 -43.61 -10.80
C ASP A 142 -5.20 -42.68 -11.99
N ILE A 143 -4.31 -41.72 -12.24
CA ILE A 143 -4.36 -40.87 -13.42
C ILE A 143 -4.24 -41.69 -14.71
N ARG A 144 -3.26 -42.61 -14.76
CA ARG A 144 -3.00 -43.47 -15.92
C ARG A 144 -4.11 -44.48 -16.17
N GLY A 145 -4.85 -44.87 -15.13
CA GLY A 145 -5.97 -45.79 -15.22
C GLY A 145 -7.15 -45.28 -16.05
N GLY A 146 -7.27 -43.97 -16.26
CA GLY A 146 -8.23 -43.36 -17.20
C GLY A 146 -9.70 -43.37 -16.75
N ASN A 147 -10.02 -43.86 -15.55
CA ASN A 147 -11.36 -43.73 -14.98
C ASN A 147 -11.57 -42.28 -14.51
N ALA A 148 -12.63 -41.61 -14.98
CA ALA A 148 -12.88 -40.21 -14.72
C ALA A 148 -13.00 -39.87 -13.22
N ASP A 149 -13.66 -40.70 -12.40
CA ASP A 149 -13.79 -40.46 -10.97
C ASP A 149 -12.44 -40.61 -10.25
N HIS A 150 -11.64 -41.61 -10.63
CA HIS A 150 -10.31 -41.84 -10.06
C HIS A 150 -9.36 -40.68 -10.40
N VAL A 151 -9.35 -40.27 -11.67
CA VAL A 151 -8.56 -39.14 -12.16
C VAL A 151 -8.95 -37.86 -11.43
N HIS A 152 -10.26 -37.58 -11.31
CA HIS A 152 -10.74 -36.41 -10.57
C HIS A 152 -10.23 -36.37 -9.13
N GLY A 153 -10.33 -37.48 -8.39
CA GLY A 153 -9.86 -37.56 -7.01
C GLY A 153 -8.34 -37.39 -6.89
N ALA A 154 -7.58 -38.11 -7.73
CA ALA A 154 -6.13 -38.04 -7.74
C ALA A 154 -5.60 -36.65 -8.12
N MET A 155 -6.19 -36.02 -9.14
CA MET A 155 -5.86 -34.66 -9.59
C MET A 155 -6.12 -33.61 -8.51
N ARG A 156 -7.17 -33.79 -7.69
CA ARG A 156 -7.46 -32.86 -6.60
C ARG A 156 -6.43 -32.95 -5.47
N VAL A 157 -5.92 -34.15 -5.20
CA VAL A 157 -4.81 -34.32 -4.25
C VAL A 157 -3.52 -33.73 -4.82
N LEU A 158 -3.20 -34.06 -6.08
CA LEU A 158 -1.96 -33.62 -6.71
C LEU A 158 -1.89 -32.11 -6.95
N ALA A 159 -3.02 -31.43 -7.16
CA ALA A 159 -3.01 -29.98 -7.33
C ALA A 159 -2.52 -29.24 -6.09
N GLU A 160 -2.98 -29.65 -4.90
CA GLU A 160 -2.50 -29.09 -3.63
C GLU A 160 -1.03 -29.47 -3.39
N PHE A 161 -0.71 -30.74 -3.65
CA PHE A 161 0.63 -31.28 -3.50
C PHE A 161 1.69 -30.59 -4.37
N VAL A 162 1.39 -30.31 -5.64
CA VAL A 162 2.31 -29.62 -6.55
C VAL A 162 2.49 -28.16 -6.14
N ARG A 163 1.44 -27.52 -5.64
CA ARG A 163 1.48 -26.11 -5.23
C ARG A 163 2.24 -25.89 -3.93
N ASP A 164 1.96 -26.72 -2.91
CA ASP A 164 2.37 -26.42 -1.53
C ASP A 164 3.60 -27.24 -1.08
N ASP A 165 3.81 -28.44 -1.64
CA ASP A 165 4.80 -29.41 -1.12
C ASP A 165 5.94 -29.73 -2.09
N LEU A 166 5.78 -29.46 -3.40
CA LEU A 166 6.80 -29.76 -4.39
C LEU A 166 7.94 -28.73 -4.35
N THR A 167 9.18 -29.22 -4.20
CA THR A 167 10.40 -28.41 -4.25
C THR A 167 11.19 -28.63 -5.54
N ASP A 168 12.14 -27.74 -5.80
CA ASP A 168 13.13 -27.82 -6.88
C ASP A 168 13.85 -29.18 -6.95
N GLN A 169 14.19 -29.75 -5.79
CA GLN A 169 14.87 -31.05 -5.70
C GLN A 169 14.03 -32.21 -6.23
N HIS A 170 12.71 -32.13 -6.10
CA HIS A 170 11.79 -33.16 -6.57
C HIS A 170 11.43 -32.97 -8.05
N PHE A 171 11.55 -31.75 -8.58
CA PHE A 171 11.14 -31.40 -9.93
C PHE A 171 11.59 -32.38 -11.04
N PRO A 172 12.87 -32.84 -11.10
CA PRO A 172 13.34 -33.75 -12.15
C PRO A 172 12.66 -35.12 -12.18
N TYR A 173 12.12 -35.59 -11.05
CA TYR A 173 11.42 -36.87 -10.97
C TYR A 173 9.94 -36.74 -11.33
N PHE A 174 9.30 -35.66 -10.88
CA PHE A 174 7.85 -35.47 -11.00
C PHE A 174 7.45 -34.94 -12.38
N ALA A 175 8.18 -33.95 -12.90
CA ALA A 175 7.83 -33.26 -14.14
C ALA A 175 7.73 -34.22 -15.35
N PRO A 176 8.70 -35.12 -15.63
CA PRO A 176 8.60 -36.05 -16.77
C PRO A 176 7.45 -37.05 -16.66
N ALA A 177 7.06 -37.41 -15.44
CA ALA A 177 6.03 -38.41 -15.20
C ALA A 177 4.62 -37.82 -15.28
N LEU A 178 4.44 -36.59 -14.80
CA LEU A 178 3.13 -35.96 -14.63
C LEU A 178 2.75 -35.04 -15.79
N LEU A 179 3.67 -34.22 -16.32
CA LEU A 179 3.35 -33.24 -17.38
C LEU A 179 2.72 -33.87 -18.63
N PRO A 180 3.17 -35.04 -19.14
CA PRO A 180 2.52 -35.70 -20.28
C PRO A 180 1.09 -36.16 -19.96
N GLU A 181 0.83 -36.60 -18.73
CA GLU A 181 -0.51 -37.02 -18.31
C GLU A 181 -1.46 -35.83 -18.15
N LEU A 182 -0.96 -34.69 -17.65
CA LEU A 182 -1.72 -33.44 -17.59
C LEU A 182 -2.15 -32.98 -18.99
N HIS A 183 -1.22 -33.06 -19.97
CA HIS A 183 -1.52 -32.73 -21.36
C HIS A 183 -2.58 -33.69 -21.95
N ARG A 184 -2.46 -35.00 -21.69
CA ARG A 184 -3.44 -36.01 -22.12
C ARG A 184 -4.83 -35.73 -21.54
N ILE A 185 -4.94 -35.40 -20.26
CA ILE A 185 -6.21 -35.04 -19.60
C ILE A 185 -6.79 -33.80 -20.27
N PHE A 186 -5.98 -32.75 -20.46
CA PHE A 186 -6.41 -31.51 -21.09
C PHE A 186 -6.92 -31.72 -22.53
N GLY A 187 -6.26 -32.58 -23.31
CA GLY A 187 -6.58 -32.82 -24.73
C GLY A 187 -7.76 -33.76 -24.99
N THR A 188 -8.22 -34.54 -24.00
CA THR A 188 -9.28 -35.56 -24.19
C THR A 188 -10.65 -35.04 -23.76
N GLU A 189 -11.30 -34.28 -24.63
CA GLU A 189 -12.55 -33.55 -24.32
C GLU A 189 -13.73 -34.47 -23.99
N ASP A 190 -13.81 -35.65 -24.60
CA ASP A 190 -14.95 -36.57 -24.44
C ASP A 190 -14.89 -37.40 -23.13
N SER A 191 -13.72 -37.47 -22.49
CA SER A 191 -13.47 -38.37 -21.35
C SER A 191 -13.36 -37.64 -20.01
N TYR A 192 -13.07 -36.33 -20.01
CA TYR A 192 -12.81 -35.56 -18.80
C TYR A 192 -13.67 -34.31 -18.75
N SER A 193 -14.12 -33.96 -17.54
CA SER A 193 -14.90 -32.74 -17.35
C SER A 193 -14.06 -31.50 -17.68
N PRO A 194 -14.68 -30.39 -18.13
CA PRO A 194 -13.98 -29.12 -18.31
C PRO A 194 -13.21 -28.67 -17.06
N ARG A 195 -13.72 -28.95 -15.86
CA ARG A 195 -13.04 -28.62 -14.60
C ARG A 195 -11.78 -29.45 -14.37
N ASP A 196 -11.80 -30.73 -14.70
CA ASP A 196 -10.60 -31.58 -14.58
C ASP A 196 -9.52 -31.17 -15.59
N ARG A 197 -9.93 -30.78 -16.80
CA ARG A 197 -9.05 -30.20 -17.82
C ARG A 197 -8.45 -28.87 -17.36
N ALA A 198 -9.27 -27.98 -16.80
CA ALA A 198 -8.83 -26.70 -16.24
C ALA A 198 -7.83 -26.91 -15.08
N ARG A 199 -8.09 -27.88 -14.20
CA ARG A 199 -7.17 -28.25 -13.11
C ARG A 199 -5.84 -28.81 -13.61
N ALA A 200 -5.87 -29.64 -14.66
CA ALA A 200 -4.65 -30.14 -15.28
C ALA A 200 -3.76 -29.01 -15.80
N LEU A 201 -4.39 -27.98 -16.34
CA LEU A 201 -3.70 -26.79 -16.79
C LEU A 201 -3.20 -25.91 -15.62
N GLY A 202 -4.00 -25.75 -14.56
CA GLY A 202 -3.57 -25.09 -13.33
C GLY A 202 -2.30 -25.72 -12.75
N MET A 203 -2.24 -27.04 -12.69
CA MET A 203 -1.03 -27.76 -12.25
C MET A 203 0.16 -27.56 -13.19
N PHE A 204 -0.06 -27.55 -14.51
CA PHE A 204 1.00 -27.23 -15.47
C PHE A 204 1.57 -25.82 -15.23
N ARG A 205 0.70 -24.85 -14.91
CA ARG A 205 1.13 -23.51 -14.53
C ARG A 205 1.94 -23.51 -13.23
N ASP A 206 1.51 -24.25 -12.21
CA ASP A 206 2.27 -24.38 -10.95
C ASP A 206 3.67 -24.99 -11.19
N PHE A 207 3.80 -25.94 -12.11
CA PHE A 207 5.12 -26.44 -12.56
C PHE A 207 5.95 -25.36 -13.27
N ALA A 208 5.31 -24.54 -14.11
CA ALA A 208 5.98 -23.44 -14.78
C ALA A 208 6.48 -22.39 -13.76
N ASP A 209 5.71 -22.13 -12.70
CA ASP A 209 6.13 -21.26 -11.59
C ASP A 209 7.38 -21.78 -10.88
N ILE A 210 7.43 -23.08 -10.55
CA ILE A 210 8.61 -23.69 -9.94
C ILE A 210 9.83 -23.61 -10.87
N ALA A 211 9.64 -23.89 -12.17
CA ALA A 211 10.70 -23.78 -13.15
C ALA A 211 11.24 -22.35 -13.31
N TYR A 212 10.37 -21.35 -13.19
CA TYR A 212 10.75 -19.93 -13.20
C TYR A 212 11.51 -19.54 -11.92
N MET A 213 11.04 -19.96 -10.75
CA MET A 213 11.71 -19.64 -9.47
C MET A 213 13.15 -20.15 -9.38
N VAL A 214 13.50 -21.23 -10.10
CA VAL A 214 14.84 -21.82 -10.09
C VAL A 214 15.67 -21.46 -11.32
N SER A 215 15.13 -20.68 -12.26
CA SER A 215 15.77 -20.49 -13.58
C SER A 215 17.11 -19.79 -13.51
N ASP A 216 17.33 -18.95 -12.51
CA ASP A 216 18.56 -18.17 -12.35
C ASP A 216 19.73 -19.06 -11.89
N GLU A 217 19.47 -20.02 -11.01
CA GLU A 217 20.46 -20.98 -10.53
C GLU A 217 20.59 -22.20 -11.46
N HIS A 218 19.49 -22.60 -12.10
CA HIS A 218 19.33 -23.82 -12.89
C HIS A 218 18.64 -23.57 -14.25
N PRO A 219 19.27 -22.82 -15.17
CA PRO A 219 18.67 -22.47 -16.47
C PRO A 219 18.37 -23.70 -17.35
N GLU A 220 19.02 -24.84 -17.11
CA GLU A 220 18.75 -26.12 -17.77
C GLU A 220 17.33 -26.64 -17.52
N VAL A 221 16.65 -26.23 -16.44
CA VAL A 221 15.29 -26.66 -16.12
C VAL A 221 14.30 -26.17 -17.17
N ILE A 222 14.45 -24.92 -17.63
CA ILE A 222 13.60 -24.34 -18.68
C ILE A 222 13.80 -25.14 -19.98
N ARG A 223 15.05 -25.34 -20.39
CA ARG A 223 15.41 -26.01 -21.66
C ARG A 223 14.97 -27.47 -21.69
N ASN A 224 15.06 -28.17 -20.56
CA ASN A 224 14.78 -29.61 -20.51
C ASN A 224 13.29 -29.93 -20.28
N TYR A 225 12.55 -29.07 -19.57
CA TYR A 225 11.19 -29.40 -19.13
C TYR A 225 10.11 -28.43 -19.65
N VAL A 226 10.41 -27.15 -19.86
CA VAL A 226 9.40 -26.16 -20.30
C VAL A 226 9.39 -26.05 -21.82
N GLU A 227 10.52 -25.71 -22.44
CA GLU A 227 10.63 -25.50 -23.90
C GLU A 227 10.10 -26.68 -24.75
N PRO A 228 10.43 -27.96 -24.44
CA PRO A 228 9.99 -29.08 -25.26
C PRO A 228 8.48 -29.31 -25.24
N LEU A 229 7.80 -28.81 -24.20
CA LEU A 229 6.36 -28.98 -24.02
C LEU A 229 5.55 -27.86 -24.69
N LEU A 230 6.13 -26.66 -24.83
CA LEU A 230 5.43 -25.49 -25.38
C LEU A 230 4.71 -25.78 -26.71
N PRO A 231 5.32 -26.42 -27.75
CA PRO A 231 4.63 -26.62 -29.02
C PRO A 231 3.29 -27.35 -28.88
N THR A 232 3.24 -28.42 -28.10
CA THR A 232 2.05 -29.27 -27.94
C THR A 232 0.97 -28.59 -27.10
N TRP A 233 1.37 -27.88 -26.03
CA TRP A 233 0.43 -27.10 -25.21
C TRP A 233 -0.14 -25.91 -26.00
N MET A 234 0.69 -25.18 -26.74
CA MET A 234 0.26 -24.05 -27.56
C MET A 234 -0.74 -24.48 -28.64
N GLU A 235 -0.53 -25.62 -29.31
CA GLU A 235 -1.50 -26.16 -30.27
C GLU A 235 -2.85 -26.48 -29.60
N SER A 236 -2.81 -27.04 -28.39
CA SER A 236 -4.01 -27.39 -27.62
C SER A 236 -4.76 -26.14 -27.12
N PHE A 237 -4.03 -25.10 -26.73
CA PHE A 237 -4.60 -23.79 -26.38
C PHE A 237 -5.28 -23.14 -27.57
N LYS A 238 -4.64 -23.16 -28.75
CA LYS A 238 -5.25 -22.64 -29.98
C LYS A 238 -6.53 -23.36 -30.33
N LYS A 239 -6.55 -24.70 -30.26
CA LYS A 239 -7.76 -25.48 -30.51
C LYS A 239 -8.89 -25.08 -29.56
N THR A 240 -8.57 -24.87 -28.28
CA THR A 240 -9.54 -24.44 -27.27
C THR A 240 -10.10 -23.04 -27.54
N LEU A 241 -9.21 -22.09 -27.87
CA LEU A 241 -9.58 -20.69 -28.17
C LEU A 241 -10.09 -20.49 -29.61
N ALA A 242 -10.03 -21.49 -30.49
CA ALA A 242 -10.64 -21.41 -31.81
C ALA A 242 -12.18 -21.47 -31.74
N ASN A 243 -12.73 -22.10 -30.69
CA ASN A 243 -14.17 -22.10 -30.44
C ASN A 243 -14.58 -20.82 -29.72
N ILE A 244 -15.17 -19.88 -30.44
CA ILE A 244 -15.60 -18.57 -29.91
C ILE A 244 -16.78 -18.71 -28.93
N ASN A 245 -17.62 -19.74 -29.06
CA ASN A 245 -18.78 -19.92 -28.20
C ASN A 245 -18.35 -20.24 -26.76
N THR A 246 -18.74 -19.37 -25.82
CA THR A 246 -18.41 -19.50 -24.40
C THR A 246 -19.67 -19.92 -23.65
N THR A 247 -19.74 -21.20 -23.29
CA THR A 247 -20.81 -21.74 -22.44
C THR A 247 -20.31 -21.80 -21.00
N PRO A 248 -21.20 -21.86 -19.98
CA PRO A 248 -20.77 -22.04 -18.59
C PRO A 248 -19.84 -23.24 -18.39
N GLU A 249 -20.03 -24.31 -19.17
CA GLU A 249 -19.18 -25.49 -19.14
C GLU A 249 -17.79 -25.26 -19.77
N SER A 250 -17.66 -24.46 -20.82
CA SER A 250 -16.36 -24.21 -21.48
C SER A 250 -15.56 -23.08 -20.83
N LEU A 251 -16.20 -22.23 -20.03
CA LEU A 251 -15.60 -21.09 -19.35
C LEU A 251 -14.34 -21.44 -18.55
N PRO A 252 -14.34 -22.44 -17.63
CA PRO A 252 -13.19 -22.69 -16.77
C PRO A 252 -11.93 -23.05 -17.55
N VAL A 253 -12.09 -23.81 -18.64
CA VAL A 253 -10.97 -24.23 -19.49
C VAL A 253 -10.40 -23.03 -20.24
N LYS A 254 -11.25 -22.20 -20.87
CA LYS A 254 -10.80 -21.02 -21.60
C LYS A 254 -10.10 -20.00 -20.69
N HIS A 255 -10.66 -19.78 -19.50
CA HIS A 255 -10.08 -18.90 -18.49
C HIS A 255 -8.69 -19.39 -18.05
N GLU A 256 -8.54 -20.68 -17.71
CA GLU A 256 -7.25 -21.25 -17.32
C GLU A 256 -6.23 -21.26 -18.49
N VAL A 257 -6.69 -21.43 -19.74
CA VAL A 257 -5.84 -21.26 -20.94
C VAL A 257 -5.25 -19.87 -21.00
N LEU A 258 -6.06 -18.83 -20.84
CA LEU A 258 -5.58 -17.46 -20.93
C LEU A 258 -4.72 -17.08 -19.73
N ARG A 259 -5.08 -17.45 -18.50
CA ARG A 259 -4.22 -17.23 -17.32
C ARG A 259 -2.86 -17.85 -17.49
N THR A 260 -2.82 -19.10 -17.97
CA THR A 260 -1.56 -19.79 -18.20
C THR A 260 -0.77 -19.15 -19.34
N LEU A 261 -1.44 -18.72 -20.41
CA LEU A 261 -0.79 -18.01 -21.51
C LEU A 261 -0.18 -16.68 -21.05
N CYS A 262 -0.93 -15.84 -20.32
CA CYS A 262 -0.43 -14.59 -19.73
C CYS A 262 0.80 -14.84 -18.84
N LYS A 263 0.72 -15.85 -17.98
CA LYS A 263 1.80 -16.25 -17.08
C LYS A 263 3.05 -16.68 -17.83
N LEU A 264 2.91 -17.54 -18.85
CA LEU A 264 4.04 -17.98 -19.67
C LEU A 264 4.67 -16.83 -20.45
N VAL A 265 3.88 -15.89 -20.98
CA VAL A 265 4.41 -14.71 -21.70
C VAL A 265 5.19 -13.79 -20.75
N LYS A 266 4.74 -13.65 -19.50
CA LYS A 266 5.42 -12.87 -18.45
C LYS A 266 6.73 -13.54 -18.00
N GLN A 267 6.69 -14.83 -17.67
CA GLN A 267 7.81 -15.57 -17.06
C GLN A 267 8.84 -16.07 -18.07
N PHE A 268 8.41 -16.44 -19.27
CA PHE A 268 9.26 -17.05 -20.30
C PHE A 268 9.17 -16.28 -21.63
N PRO A 269 9.53 -14.97 -21.65
CA PRO A 269 9.33 -14.12 -22.83
C PRO A 269 10.11 -14.61 -24.06
N LYS A 270 11.33 -15.14 -23.88
CA LYS A 270 12.18 -15.67 -24.96
C LYS A 270 11.53 -16.90 -25.62
N PRO A 271 11.20 -18.00 -24.90
CA PRO A 271 10.48 -19.15 -25.48
C PRO A 271 9.09 -18.82 -26.08
N MET A 272 8.36 -17.87 -25.48
CA MET A 272 6.99 -17.51 -25.89
C MET A 272 6.91 -16.54 -27.07
N SER A 273 8.03 -15.94 -27.49
CA SER A 273 8.10 -14.95 -28.57
C SER A 273 7.39 -15.39 -29.85
N GLN A 274 7.67 -16.62 -30.32
CA GLN A 274 7.07 -17.19 -31.54
C GLN A 274 5.55 -17.41 -31.46
N TYR A 275 5.01 -17.59 -30.25
CA TYR A 275 3.60 -17.94 -30.03
C TYR A 275 2.73 -16.74 -29.72
N THR A 276 3.28 -15.69 -29.10
CA THR A 276 2.54 -14.54 -28.57
C THR A 276 1.62 -13.91 -29.63
N LEU A 277 2.11 -13.68 -30.84
CA LEU A 277 1.27 -13.09 -31.90
C LEU A 277 0.13 -14.01 -32.36
N GLN A 278 0.33 -15.33 -32.29
CA GLN A 278 -0.61 -16.32 -32.82
C GLN A 278 -1.91 -16.41 -32.01
N PHE A 279 -1.92 -15.93 -30.77
CA PHE A 279 -3.10 -15.92 -29.90
C PHE A 279 -3.86 -14.60 -29.93
N LEU A 280 -3.31 -13.55 -30.56
CA LEU A 280 -3.95 -12.25 -30.60
C LEU A 280 -5.30 -12.27 -31.33
N GLU A 281 -5.40 -12.96 -32.47
CA GLU A 281 -6.66 -13.10 -33.22
C GLU A 281 -7.73 -13.89 -32.43
N PRO A 282 -7.44 -15.08 -31.86
CA PRO A 282 -8.39 -15.77 -30.98
C PRO A 282 -8.87 -14.93 -29.79
N VAL A 283 -7.96 -14.19 -29.14
CA VAL A 283 -8.28 -13.27 -28.03
C VAL A 283 -9.19 -12.14 -28.49
N TRP A 284 -8.85 -11.51 -29.61
CA TRP A 284 -9.66 -10.46 -30.23
C TRP A 284 -11.09 -10.94 -30.55
N ASN A 285 -11.22 -12.12 -31.16
CA ASN A 285 -12.52 -12.68 -31.51
C ASN A 285 -13.40 -12.94 -30.28
N HIS A 286 -12.81 -13.35 -29.15
CA HIS A 286 -13.53 -13.49 -27.88
C HIS A 286 -13.94 -12.14 -27.30
N LEU A 287 -13.04 -11.16 -27.29
CA LEU A 287 -13.35 -9.80 -26.82
C LEU A 287 -14.50 -9.17 -27.61
N VAL A 288 -14.58 -9.39 -28.91
CA VAL A 288 -15.70 -8.89 -29.73
C VAL A 288 -16.98 -9.70 -29.48
N ALA A 289 -16.90 -11.02 -29.41
CA ALA A 289 -18.07 -11.88 -29.23
C ALA A 289 -18.76 -11.66 -27.86
N LEU A 290 -17.97 -11.49 -26.80
CA LEU A 290 -18.48 -11.25 -25.44
C LEU A 290 -19.11 -9.86 -25.28
N GLN A 291 -18.90 -8.92 -26.20
CA GLN A 291 -19.37 -7.55 -26.09
C GLN A 291 -20.90 -7.48 -26.03
N THR A 292 -21.58 -8.24 -26.89
CA THR A 292 -23.05 -8.29 -26.92
C THR A 292 -23.59 -8.99 -25.69
N GLN A 293 -22.96 -10.10 -25.27
CA GLN A 293 -23.35 -10.81 -24.06
C GLN A 293 -23.20 -9.94 -22.82
N TYR A 294 -22.06 -9.27 -22.62
CA TYR A 294 -21.84 -8.38 -21.48
C TYR A 294 -22.85 -7.23 -21.45
N ARG A 295 -23.12 -6.61 -22.60
CA ARG A 295 -24.11 -5.54 -22.68
C ARG A 295 -25.51 -6.04 -22.30
N ASP A 296 -25.94 -7.15 -22.89
CA ASP A 296 -27.31 -7.63 -22.76
C ASP A 296 -27.55 -8.33 -21.39
N GLU A 297 -26.53 -8.94 -20.77
CA GLU A 297 -26.65 -9.64 -19.48
C GLU A 297 -26.24 -8.79 -18.26
N ARG A 298 -25.31 -7.84 -18.41
CA ARG A 298 -24.79 -7.03 -17.27
C ARG A 298 -25.14 -5.56 -17.34
N VAL A 299 -25.08 -4.94 -18.52
CA VAL A 299 -25.33 -3.49 -18.65
C VAL A 299 -26.84 -3.19 -18.73
N THR A 300 -27.59 -4.00 -19.48
CA THR A 300 -29.03 -3.86 -19.70
C THR A 300 -29.76 -5.21 -19.64
N PRO A 301 -29.78 -5.89 -18.49
CA PRO A 301 -30.50 -7.15 -18.33
C PRO A 301 -32.00 -6.99 -18.59
N ALA A 302 -32.62 -8.02 -19.19
CA ALA A 302 -34.05 -8.00 -19.54
C ALA A 302 -34.99 -8.34 -18.36
N ASP A 303 -34.50 -9.08 -17.36
CA ASP A 303 -35.23 -9.53 -16.16
C ASP A 303 -34.63 -8.92 -14.88
N GLU A 304 -35.36 -8.96 -13.76
CA GLU A 304 -34.83 -8.60 -12.43
C GLU A 304 -33.57 -9.45 -12.15
N LEU A 305 -32.50 -8.80 -11.69
CA LEU A 305 -31.22 -9.44 -11.37
C LEU A 305 -31.46 -10.62 -10.41
N HIS A 306 -31.41 -11.84 -10.92
CA HIS A 306 -31.22 -13.00 -10.07
C HIS A 306 -29.73 -13.09 -9.79
N GLU A 307 -29.33 -12.80 -8.54
CA GLU A 307 -28.04 -13.21 -7.97
C GLU A 307 -27.93 -14.74 -8.07
N THR A 308 -27.64 -15.22 -9.26
CA THR A 308 -27.13 -16.55 -9.48
C THR A 308 -25.62 -16.38 -9.41
N VAL A 309 -25.12 -16.22 -8.18
CA VAL A 309 -23.77 -16.66 -7.90
C VAL A 309 -23.82 -18.15 -8.20
N ASP A 310 -23.43 -18.53 -9.41
CA ASP A 310 -23.27 -19.93 -9.81
C ASP A 310 -22.06 -20.47 -9.04
N VAL A 311 -22.26 -20.67 -7.74
CA VAL A 311 -21.40 -21.47 -6.89
C VAL A 311 -21.62 -22.89 -7.35
N ASP A 312 -20.68 -23.40 -8.12
CA ASP A 312 -20.81 -24.76 -8.61
C ASP A 312 -20.68 -25.77 -7.46
N SER A 313 -20.89 -27.05 -7.77
CA SER A 313 -20.77 -28.15 -6.81
C SER A 313 -19.38 -28.30 -6.16
N ASP A 314 -18.35 -27.58 -6.65
CA ASP A 314 -16.99 -27.53 -6.11
C ASP A 314 -16.75 -26.30 -5.22
N GLY A 315 -17.70 -25.37 -5.12
CA GLY A 315 -17.62 -24.15 -4.31
C GLY A 315 -16.95 -22.97 -5.02
N GLU A 316 -16.62 -23.11 -6.30
CA GLU A 316 -15.91 -22.09 -7.09
C GLU A 316 -16.91 -21.17 -7.80
N VAL A 317 -16.73 -19.86 -7.63
CA VAL A 317 -17.51 -18.83 -8.32
C VAL A 317 -16.71 -18.34 -9.52
N LEU A 318 -17.05 -18.79 -10.73
CA LEU A 318 -16.48 -18.24 -11.96
C LEU A 318 -17.58 -17.69 -12.86
N GLY A 319 -17.73 -16.37 -12.87
CA GLY A 319 -18.52 -15.65 -13.87
C GLY A 319 -17.71 -15.45 -15.16
N PHE A 320 -18.38 -15.12 -16.27
CA PHE A 320 -17.69 -14.87 -17.53
C PHE A 320 -16.75 -13.65 -17.50
N GLU A 321 -16.90 -12.77 -16.51
CA GLU A 321 -16.01 -11.65 -16.24
C GLU A 321 -14.57 -12.12 -15.94
N SER A 322 -14.41 -13.28 -15.30
CA SER A 322 -13.10 -13.90 -15.09
C SER A 322 -12.34 -14.14 -16.40
N LEU A 323 -13.06 -14.52 -17.45
CA LEU A 323 -12.50 -14.68 -18.79
C LEU A 323 -12.14 -13.32 -19.40
N LEU A 324 -12.97 -12.29 -19.21
CA LEU A 324 -12.68 -10.92 -19.66
C LEU A 324 -11.41 -10.37 -19.04
N TYR A 325 -11.18 -10.55 -17.73
CA TYR A 325 -9.94 -10.11 -17.07
C TYR A 325 -8.70 -10.70 -17.76
N SER A 326 -8.70 -12.02 -18.00
CA SER A 326 -7.56 -12.68 -18.65
C SER A 326 -7.39 -12.28 -20.13
N LEU A 327 -8.48 -11.96 -20.84
CA LEU A 327 -8.41 -11.45 -22.21
C LEU A 327 -7.78 -10.04 -22.24
N LEU A 328 -8.21 -9.14 -21.34
CA LEU A 328 -7.68 -7.77 -21.24
C LEU A 328 -6.21 -7.78 -20.82
N GLU A 329 -5.84 -8.59 -19.82
CA GLU A 329 -4.46 -8.78 -19.37
C GLU A 329 -3.56 -9.26 -20.52
N TYR A 330 -4.04 -10.18 -21.37
CA TYR A 330 -3.27 -10.64 -22.52
C TYR A 330 -2.99 -9.52 -23.52
N VAL A 331 -3.99 -8.68 -23.81
CA VAL A 331 -3.82 -7.52 -24.70
C VAL A 331 -2.83 -6.52 -24.12
N GLN A 332 -2.88 -6.27 -22.80
CA GLN A 332 -1.91 -5.42 -22.11
C GLN A 332 -0.48 -5.94 -22.26
N LEU A 333 -0.26 -7.26 -22.11
CA LEU A 333 1.04 -7.88 -22.32
C LEU A 333 1.54 -7.76 -23.75
N VAL A 334 0.65 -7.92 -24.73
CA VAL A 334 0.96 -7.77 -26.15
C VAL A 334 1.35 -6.33 -26.47
N ALA A 335 0.66 -5.33 -25.89
CA ALA A 335 0.94 -3.92 -26.11
C ALA A 335 2.37 -3.51 -25.71
N ARG A 336 2.92 -4.14 -24.66
CA ARG A 336 4.29 -3.88 -24.18
C ARG A 336 5.39 -4.48 -25.07
N LYS A 337 5.05 -5.39 -26.01
CA LYS A 337 6.06 -6.05 -26.88
C LYS A 337 6.51 -5.13 -28.01
N LYS A 338 7.82 -4.76 -28.02
CA LYS A 338 8.45 -3.90 -29.04
C LYS A 338 8.16 -4.35 -30.48
N GLY A 339 8.27 -5.65 -30.78
CA GLY A 339 8.02 -6.21 -32.11
C GLY A 339 6.57 -6.05 -32.62
N LEU A 340 5.61 -5.81 -31.74
CA LEU A 340 4.19 -5.66 -32.08
C LEU A 340 3.72 -4.20 -32.07
N ARG A 341 4.60 -3.24 -31.76
CA ARG A 341 4.29 -1.80 -31.73
C ARG A 341 3.67 -1.29 -33.04
N HIS A 342 4.06 -1.85 -34.18
CA HIS A 342 3.53 -1.45 -35.49
C HIS A 342 2.01 -1.66 -35.59
N MET A 343 1.44 -2.64 -34.88
CA MET A 343 -0.01 -2.89 -34.85
C MET A 343 -0.79 -1.76 -34.14
N PHE A 344 -0.13 -1.07 -33.21
CA PHE A 344 -0.71 0.02 -32.41
C PHE A 344 -0.43 1.41 -33.01
N THR A 345 0.64 1.55 -33.81
CA THR A 345 1.18 2.85 -34.25
C THR A 345 1.15 3.12 -35.76
N VAL A 346 0.82 2.13 -36.60
CA VAL A 346 0.80 2.28 -38.06
C VAL A 346 -0.55 1.84 -38.65
N PRO A 347 -1.26 2.69 -39.40
CA PRO A 347 -2.42 2.27 -40.19
C PRO A 347 -1.98 1.30 -41.30
N ILE A 348 -2.78 0.27 -41.60
CA ILE A 348 -2.44 -0.78 -42.60
C ILE A 348 -2.16 -0.19 -44.00
N SER A 349 -2.57 1.05 -44.23
CA SER A 349 -2.42 1.81 -45.48
C SER A 349 -1.13 2.63 -45.57
N GLY A 350 0.04 2.06 -45.22
CA GLY A 350 1.41 2.41 -45.67
C GLY A 350 1.85 3.84 -46.02
N THR A 351 1.17 4.90 -45.55
CA THR A 351 1.48 6.29 -45.93
C THR A 351 2.45 6.91 -44.92
N GLN A 352 3.54 7.48 -45.43
CA GLN A 352 4.48 8.30 -44.66
C GLN A 352 3.77 9.61 -44.23
N GLY A 353 3.06 9.56 -43.11
CA GLY A 353 2.43 10.70 -42.44
C GLY A 353 2.84 10.77 -40.96
N PRO A 354 2.34 11.76 -40.19
CA PRO A 354 2.54 11.78 -38.73
C PRO A 354 2.03 10.47 -38.13
N LYS A 355 2.66 9.99 -37.04
CA LYS A 355 2.24 8.77 -36.33
C LYS A 355 0.73 8.83 -36.06
N GLN A 356 0.01 7.80 -36.50
CA GLN A 356 -1.44 7.69 -36.39
C GLN A 356 -1.79 6.40 -35.66
N ALA A 357 -2.89 6.41 -34.90
CA ALA A 357 -3.41 5.19 -34.30
C ALA A 357 -3.58 4.06 -35.33
N GLY A 358 -3.00 2.89 -35.04
CA GLY A 358 -3.19 1.68 -35.83
C GLY A 358 -4.64 1.20 -35.79
N ASP A 359 -5.08 0.48 -36.83
CA ASP A 359 -6.47 0.05 -36.95
C ASP A 359 -6.88 -0.88 -35.80
N PHE A 360 -5.98 -1.76 -35.34
CA PHE A 360 -6.25 -2.62 -34.18
C PHE A 360 -6.54 -1.80 -32.92
N LEU A 361 -5.70 -0.80 -32.62
CA LEU A 361 -5.88 0.09 -31.46
C LEU A 361 -7.22 0.84 -31.52
N ARG A 362 -7.59 1.37 -32.69
CA ARG A 362 -8.90 2.05 -32.87
C ARG A 362 -10.09 1.15 -32.54
N HIS A 363 -10.09 -0.07 -33.07
CA HIS A 363 -11.17 -1.02 -32.79
C HIS A 363 -11.16 -1.49 -31.33
N LEU A 364 -9.97 -1.73 -30.76
CA LEU A 364 -9.80 -2.12 -29.37
C LEU A 364 -10.41 -1.09 -28.43
N ILE A 365 -10.08 0.20 -28.60
CA ILE A 365 -10.66 1.27 -27.79
C ILE A 365 -12.19 1.30 -27.92
N GLY A 366 -12.73 1.14 -29.13
CA GLY A 366 -14.19 1.04 -29.32
C GLY A 366 -14.84 -0.12 -28.58
N VAL A 367 -14.19 -1.28 -28.53
CA VAL A 367 -14.68 -2.47 -27.81
C VAL A 367 -14.63 -2.26 -26.30
N VAL A 368 -13.49 -1.82 -25.76
CA VAL A 368 -13.30 -1.69 -24.31
C VAL A 368 -14.16 -0.61 -23.68
N LEU A 369 -14.49 0.47 -24.42
CA LEU A 369 -15.47 1.45 -23.97
C LEU A 369 -16.87 0.85 -23.71
N THR A 370 -17.22 -0.28 -24.34
CA THR A 370 -18.46 -0.99 -24.02
C THR A 370 -18.37 -1.69 -22.66
N TYR A 371 -17.22 -2.29 -22.36
CA TYR A 371 -16.93 -2.95 -21.09
C TYR A 371 -16.80 -1.96 -19.93
N LEU A 372 -16.45 -0.71 -20.24
CA LEU A 372 -16.37 0.38 -19.28
C LEU A 372 -17.75 0.90 -18.82
N GLN A 373 -18.89 0.46 -19.36
CA GLN A 373 -20.22 0.98 -18.97
C GLN A 373 -20.70 0.50 -17.59
N ILE A 374 -21.53 1.32 -16.92
CA ILE A 374 -22.10 0.99 -15.60
C ILE A 374 -23.05 -0.21 -15.74
N THR A 375 -22.80 -1.28 -14.98
CA THR A 375 -23.68 -2.46 -14.96
C THR A 375 -24.97 -2.15 -14.19
N ALA A 376 -26.04 -2.92 -14.43
CA ALA A 376 -27.28 -2.77 -13.66
C ALA A 376 -27.08 -3.06 -12.16
N GLU A 377 -26.19 -4.00 -11.84
CA GLU A 377 -25.81 -4.35 -10.46
C GLU A 377 -25.05 -3.21 -9.76
N MET A 378 -24.11 -2.56 -10.45
CA MET A 378 -23.45 -1.35 -9.94
C MET A 378 -24.46 -0.22 -9.73
N GLU A 379 -25.35 0.00 -10.70
CA GLU A 379 -26.39 1.03 -10.62
C GLU A 379 -27.31 0.81 -9.41
N GLU A 380 -27.74 -0.43 -9.15
CA GLU A 380 -28.53 -0.78 -7.97
C GLU A 380 -27.74 -0.60 -6.67
N THR A 381 -26.52 -1.15 -6.60
CA THR A 381 -25.64 -1.08 -5.43
C THR A 381 -25.35 0.37 -5.05
N TRP A 382 -24.88 1.18 -6.00
CA TRP A 382 -24.54 2.59 -5.79
C TRP A 382 -25.76 3.47 -5.51
N THR A 383 -26.96 3.07 -5.92
CA THR A 383 -28.20 3.78 -5.57
C THR A 383 -28.58 3.51 -4.11
N ASN A 384 -28.32 2.30 -3.61
CA ASN A 384 -28.68 1.88 -2.25
C ASN A 384 -27.59 2.21 -1.22
N ASP A 385 -26.34 2.26 -1.64
CA ASP A 385 -25.17 2.53 -0.82
C ASP A 385 -24.24 3.54 -1.49
N MET A 386 -24.24 4.77 -0.96
CA MET A 386 -23.43 5.87 -1.46
C MET A 386 -21.97 5.77 -1.04
N ASN A 387 -21.68 5.12 0.08
CA ASN A 387 -20.31 4.94 0.55
C ASN A 387 -19.60 3.94 -0.36
N GLN A 388 -20.28 2.86 -0.76
CA GLN A 388 -19.78 1.94 -1.78
C GLN A 388 -19.53 2.64 -3.12
N PHE A 389 -20.40 3.56 -3.54
CA PHE A 389 -20.16 4.35 -4.76
C PHE A 389 -18.89 5.21 -4.66
N ILE A 390 -18.62 5.83 -3.52
CA ILE A 390 -17.41 6.63 -3.32
C ILE A 390 -16.18 5.73 -3.43
N GLN A 391 -16.18 4.60 -2.70
CA GLN A 391 -15.08 3.63 -2.69
C GLN A 391 -14.80 3.04 -4.07
N ASP A 392 -15.84 2.65 -4.82
CA ASP A 392 -15.68 2.04 -6.15
C ASP A 392 -15.28 3.03 -7.26
N ASP A 393 -15.57 4.33 -7.09
CA ASP A 393 -15.28 5.39 -8.06
C ASP A 393 -13.94 6.12 -7.78
N GLU A 394 -13.23 5.74 -6.72
CA GLU A 394 -11.87 6.20 -6.43
C GLU A 394 -10.82 5.49 -7.30
N GLU A 395 -9.67 6.16 -7.51
CA GLU A 395 -8.57 5.58 -8.31
C GLU A 395 -7.89 4.39 -7.62
N GLU A 396 -7.98 4.34 -6.29
CA GLU A 396 -7.43 3.29 -5.43
C GLU A 396 -8.53 2.37 -4.87
N ALA A 397 -9.56 2.12 -5.67
CA ALA A 397 -10.66 1.24 -5.28
C ALA A 397 -10.14 -0.17 -4.92
N MET A 398 -10.55 -0.68 -3.75
CA MET A 398 -10.18 -2.03 -3.28
C MET A 398 -10.95 -3.13 -4.03
N SER A 399 -12.10 -2.80 -4.64
CA SER A 399 -12.87 -3.73 -5.46
C SER A 399 -12.21 -3.84 -6.84
N TYR A 400 -12.11 -5.05 -7.40
CA TYR A 400 -11.62 -5.25 -8.77
C TYR A 400 -12.76 -5.72 -9.66
N ASN A 401 -13.08 -4.94 -10.70
CA ASN A 401 -14.19 -5.22 -11.61
C ASN A 401 -13.78 -4.95 -13.08
N VAL A 402 -14.70 -5.21 -14.03
CA VAL A 402 -14.42 -5.07 -15.47
C VAL A 402 -14.09 -3.63 -15.87
N ARG A 403 -14.67 -2.62 -15.20
CA ARG A 403 -14.37 -1.21 -15.49
C ARG A 403 -12.92 -0.90 -15.13
N ILE A 404 -12.46 -1.33 -13.95
CA ILE A 404 -11.07 -1.12 -13.50
C ILE A 404 -10.08 -1.83 -14.42
N ALA A 405 -10.35 -3.09 -14.80
CA ALA A 405 -9.51 -3.82 -15.75
C ALA A 405 -9.39 -3.10 -17.13
N VAL A 406 -10.45 -2.40 -17.56
CA VAL A 406 -10.42 -1.57 -18.77
C VAL A 406 -9.64 -0.28 -18.56
N GLU A 407 -9.80 0.40 -17.43
CA GLU A 407 -9.02 1.60 -17.10
C GLU A 407 -7.52 1.29 -17.05
N GLU A 408 -7.11 0.21 -16.39
CA GLU A 408 -5.72 -0.28 -16.35
C GLU A 408 -5.17 -0.57 -17.75
N LEU A 409 -5.99 -1.18 -18.62
CA LEU A 409 -5.58 -1.43 -20.01
C LEU A 409 -5.41 -0.12 -20.79
N ILE A 410 -6.33 0.83 -20.66
CA ILE A 410 -6.25 2.13 -21.34
C ILE A 410 -5.01 2.90 -20.85
N LEU A 411 -4.75 2.93 -19.54
CA LEU A 411 -3.55 3.55 -18.97
C LEU A 411 -2.27 2.92 -19.52
N ALA A 412 -2.18 1.59 -19.51
CA ALA A 412 -1.02 0.89 -20.06
C ALA A 412 -0.81 1.14 -21.57
N LEU A 413 -1.90 1.34 -22.32
CA LEU A 413 -1.84 1.73 -23.74
C LEU A 413 -1.39 3.19 -23.93
N VAL A 414 -1.74 4.10 -23.02
CA VAL A 414 -1.27 5.49 -23.04
C VAL A 414 0.21 5.57 -22.66
N GLU A 415 0.65 4.84 -21.64
CA GLU A 415 2.07 4.73 -21.27
C GLU A 415 2.92 4.23 -22.44
N SER A 416 2.41 3.22 -23.17
CA SER A 416 3.14 2.61 -24.29
C SER A 416 3.04 3.43 -25.59
N PHE A 417 1.88 4.03 -25.85
CA PHE A 417 1.51 4.68 -27.12
C PHE A 417 0.65 5.95 -26.87
N PRO A 418 1.21 7.02 -26.29
CA PRO A 418 0.40 8.11 -25.75
C PRO A 418 -0.43 8.82 -26.82
N ILE A 419 0.19 9.30 -27.88
CA ILE A 419 -0.49 10.08 -28.92
C ILE A 419 -1.50 9.21 -29.68
N GLU A 420 -1.09 7.99 -30.04
CA GLU A 420 -1.89 7.06 -30.82
C GLU A 420 -3.12 6.59 -30.05
N THR A 421 -2.97 6.27 -28.76
CA THR A 421 -4.09 5.87 -27.89
C THR A 421 -5.07 7.01 -27.68
N LEU A 422 -4.58 8.23 -27.42
CA LEU A 422 -5.45 9.41 -27.25
C LEU A 422 -6.18 9.79 -28.55
N GLN A 423 -5.54 9.64 -29.72
CA GLN A 423 -6.19 9.80 -31.02
C GLN A 423 -7.30 8.76 -31.24
N ALA A 424 -7.02 7.49 -30.95
CA ALA A 424 -8.00 6.41 -31.06
C ALA A 424 -9.20 6.64 -30.14
N LEU A 425 -8.94 7.03 -28.89
CA LEU A 425 -9.96 7.35 -27.91
C LEU A 425 -10.83 8.53 -28.35
N SER A 426 -10.22 9.62 -28.80
CA SER A 426 -10.93 10.80 -29.29
C SER A 426 -11.88 10.46 -30.45
N GLN A 427 -11.43 9.63 -31.39
CA GLN A 427 -12.25 9.19 -32.53
C GLN A 427 -13.38 8.23 -32.10
N ALA A 428 -13.07 7.27 -31.23
CA ALA A 428 -14.04 6.31 -30.72
C ALA A 428 -15.17 7.01 -29.94
N VAL A 429 -14.81 7.95 -29.05
CA VAL A 429 -15.77 8.72 -28.27
C VAL A 429 -16.70 9.56 -29.15
N GLN A 430 -16.17 10.25 -30.17
CA GLN A 430 -16.99 10.99 -31.14
C GLN A 430 -17.99 10.07 -31.86
N SER A 431 -17.54 8.88 -32.30
CA SER A 431 -18.42 7.90 -32.96
C SER A 431 -19.49 7.37 -32.00
N GLN A 432 -19.14 7.12 -30.74
CA GLN A 432 -20.05 6.59 -29.74
C GLN A 432 -21.12 7.61 -29.32
N PHE A 433 -20.77 8.88 -29.16
CA PHE A 433 -21.77 9.93 -28.91
C PHE A 433 -22.79 10.05 -30.05
N GLN A 434 -22.33 9.99 -31.31
CA GLN A 434 -23.22 10.03 -32.47
C GLN A 434 -24.17 8.84 -32.52
N GLU A 435 -23.66 7.63 -32.28
CA GLU A 435 -24.48 6.41 -32.30
C GLU A 435 -25.44 6.37 -31.11
N SER A 436 -24.96 6.72 -29.92
CA SER A 436 -25.79 6.86 -28.71
C SER A 436 -26.95 7.82 -28.94
N THR A 437 -26.71 8.99 -29.53
CA THR A 437 -27.76 9.97 -29.84
C THR A 437 -28.85 9.38 -30.75
N LYS A 438 -28.48 8.62 -31.78
CA LYS A 438 -29.46 7.93 -32.63
C LYS A 438 -30.25 6.86 -31.86
N THR A 439 -29.57 6.08 -31.01
CA THR A 439 -30.27 5.06 -30.20
C THR A 439 -31.22 5.68 -29.18
N ARG A 440 -30.88 6.86 -28.63
CA ARG A 440 -31.75 7.66 -27.78
C ARG A 440 -33.00 8.12 -28.52
N GLU A 441 -32.85 8.64 -29.75
CA GLU A 441 -33.99 9.02 -30.61
C GLU A 441 -34.91 7.83 -30.93
N ASN A 442 -34.35 6.62 -31.00
CA ASN A 442 -35.09 5.37 -31.16
C ASN A 442 -35.70 4.82 -29.85
N GLY A 443 -35.59 5.55 -28.74
CA GLY A 443 -36.23 5.21 -27.46
C GLY A 443 -35.45 4.26 -26.55
N ASN A 444 -34.16 4.00 -26.81
CA ASN A 444 -33.33 3.21 -25.91
C ASN A 444 -33.11 3.96 -24.58
N LYS A 445 -33.45 3.34 -23.45
CA LYS A 445 -33.31 3.94 -22.10
C LYS A 445 -31.87 3.91 -21.56
N ALA A 446 -31.00 3.07 -22.12
CA ALA A 446 -29.63 2.88 -21.64
C ALA A 446 -28.58 3.70 -22.41
N TRP A 447 -29.00 4.58 -23.32
CA TRP A 447 -28.11 5.45 -24.12
C TRP A 447 -27.09 6.22 -23.25
N TRP A 448 -27.51 6.63 -22.05
CA TRP A 448 -26.72 7.44 -21.13
C TRP A 448 -25.46 6.73 -20.62
N LYS A 449 -25.47 5.39 -20.55
CA LYS A 449 -24.34 4.58 -20.08
C LYS A 449 -23.13 4.70 -20.99
N VAL A 450 -23.37 4.85 -22.30
CA VAL A 450 -22.31 5.11 -23.30
C VAL A 450 -21.67 6.47 -23.06
N HIS A 451 -22.49 7.50 -22.78
CA HIS A 451 -21.96 8.84 -22.49
C HIS A 451 -21.13 8.85 -21.21
N GLU A 452 -21.64 8.21 -20.15
CA GLU A 452 -20.94 8.10 -18.87
C GLU A 452 -19.56 7.46 -19.04
N ALA A 453 -19.48 6.32 -19.74
CA ALA A 453 -18.22 5.62 -19.98
C ALA A 453 -17.22 6.45 -20.81
N CYS A 454 -17.70 7.16 -21.83
CA CYS A 454 -16.86 8.05 -22.63
C CYS A 454 -16.28 9.21 -21.80
N LEU A 455 -17.12 9.83 -20.96
CA LEU A 455 -16.69 10.91 -20.08
C LEU A 455 -15.72 10.41 -19.00
N LEU A 456 -15.93 9.21 -18.44
CA LEU A 456 -14.99 8.60 -17.51
C LEU A 456 -13.62 8.37 -18.17
N ALA A 457 -13.58 7.70 -19.32
CA ALA A 457 -12.32 7.40 -20.02
C ALA A 457 -11.52 8.66 -20.37
N LEU A 458 -12.20 9.71 -20.85
CA LEU A 458 -11.54 10.99 -21.14
C LEU A 458 -11.10 11.72 -19.85
N GLY A 459 -11.91 11.67 -18.80
CA GLY A 459 -11.64 12.35 -17.53
C GLY A 459 -10.42 11.78 -16.80
N ARG A 460 -10.27 10.44 -16.79
CA ARG A 460 -9.10 9.76 -16.19
C ARG A 460 -7.78 10.05 -16.90
N LEU A 461 -7.85 10.48 -18.17
CA LEU A 461 -6.69 10.81 -18.99
C LEU A 461 -6.52 12.33 -19.17
N ASN A 462 -7.07 13.15 -18.27
CA ASN A 462 -7.06 14.60 -18.40
C ASN A 462 -5.65 15.19 -18.53
N GLY A 463 -4.68 14.77 -17.72
CA GLY A 463 -3.31 15.28 -17.73
C GLY A 463 -2.64 15.06 -19.10
N GLU A 464 -2.65 13.82 -19.58
CA GLU A 464 -2.09 13.43 -20.88
C GLU A 464 -2.81 14.12 -22.05
N LEU A 465 -4.15 14.24 -21.98
CA LEU A 465 -4.94 14.97 -22.98
C LEU A 465 -4.57 16.47 -23.01
N ILE A 466 -4.53 17.12 -21.84
CA ILE A 466 -4.22 18.55 -21.71
C ILE A 466 -2.81 18.83 -22.26
N ASP A 467 -1.82 18.03 -21.87
CA ASP A 467 -0.43 18.22 -22.28
C ASP A 467 -0.25 18.03 -23.80
N HIS A 468 -0.91 17.03 -24.38
CA HIS A 468 -0.85 16.78 -25.82
C HIS A 468 -1.65 17.76 -26.67
N ILE A 469 -2.74 18.32 -26.14
CA ILE A 469 -3.50 19.40 -26.77
C ILE A 469 -2.70 20.72 -26.74
N ARG A 470 -2.12 21.08 -25.59
CA ARG A 470 -1.28 22.28 -25.43
C ARG A 470 -0.04 22.24 -26.33
N SER A 471 0.59 21.08 -26.43
CA SER A 471 1.74 20.87 -27.32
C SER A 471 1.38 20.73 -28.80
N GLN A 472 0.09 20.89 -29.17
CA GLN A 472 -0.42 20.78 -30.54
C GLN A 472 -0.15 19.42 -31.21
N ARG A 473 0.04 18.37 -30.41
CA ARG A 473 0.26 17.00 -30.89
C ARG A 473 -1.05 16.22 -31.08
N LEU A 474 -2.12 16.65 -30.41
CA LEU A 474 -3.45 16.07 -30.49
C LEU A 474 -4.48 17.14 -30.87
N THR A 475 -5.33 16.83 -31.85
CA THR A 475 -6.49 17.65 -32.23
C THR A 475 -7.76 17.05 -31.65
N PHE A 476 -8.37 17.71 -30.67
CA PHE A 476 -9.60 17.26 -30.04
C PHE A 476 -10.53 18.46 -29.77
N ASP A 477 -11.78 18.38 -30.21
CA ASP A 477 -12.78 19.46 -30.05
C ASP A 477 -13.36 19.48 -28.64
N LEU A 478 -12.53 19.93 -27.69
CA LEU A 478 -12.92 20.14 -26.30
C LEU A 478 -14.07 21.14 -26.19
N GLU A 479 -14.02 22.24 -26.94
CA GLU A 479 -15.05 23.28 -26.87
C GLU A 479 -16.43 22.74 -27.30
N GLY A 480 -16.50 22.01 -28.41
CA GLY A 480 -17.72 21.35 -28.86
C GLY A 480 -18.23 20.29 -27.88
N LEU A 481 -17.33 19.48 -27.30
CA LEU A 481 -17.68 18.49 -26.29
C LEU A 481 -18.37 19.14 -25.08
N PHE A 482 -17.78 20.20 -24.54
CA PHE A 482 -18.31 20.90 -23.39
C PHE A 482 -19.63 21.63 -23.74
N ASN A 483 -19.67 22.38 -24.83
CA ASN A 483 -20.85 23.18 -25.19
C ASN A 483 -22.08 22.35 -25.57
N HIS A 484 -21.89 21.14 -26.12
CA HIS A 484 -22.99 20.37 -26.70
C HIS A 484 -23.28 19.04 -26.00
N VAL A 485 -22.27 18.38 -25.44
CA VAL A 485 -22.44 17.08 -24.78
C VAL A 485 -22.54 17.29 -23.27
N VAL A 486 -21.50 17.82 -22.64
CA VAL A 486 -21.42 17.93 -21.16
C VAL A 486 -22.58 18.77 -20.60
N LEU A 487 -22.87 19.94 -21.17
CA LEU A 487 -24.02 20.76 -20.74
C LEU A 487 -25.38 20.09 -20.92
N SER A 488 -25.51 19.22 -21.93
CA SER A 488 -26.76 18.49 -22.19
C SER A 488 -26.92 17.35 -21.19
N ASP A 489 -25.84 16.61 -20.95
CA ASP A 489 -25.80 15.47 -20.05
C ASP A 489 -26.02 15.90 -18.59
N MET A 490 -25.47 17.04 -18.17
CA MET A 490 -25.72 17.63 -16.84
C MET A 490 -27.20 17.99 -16.57
N LYS A 491 -28.01 18.15 -17.62
CA LYS A 491 -29.46 18.45 -17.49
C LYS A 491 -30.33 17.19 -17.47
N CYS A 492 -29.74 16.01 -17.62
CA CYS A 492 -30.47 14.74 -17.66
C CYS A 492 -30.76 14.22 -16.24
N ILE A 493 -31.73 14.86 -15.55
CA ILE A 493 -32.10 14.56 -14.15
C ILE A 493 -32.57 13.10 -13.97
N GLU A 494 -33.10 12.47 -15.02
CA GLU A 494 -33.53 11.07 -15.02
C GLU A 494 -32.37 10.06 -14.91
N HIS A 495 -31.12 10.50 -15.11
CA HIS A 495 -29.92 9.66 -15.10
C HIS A 495 -28.85 10.24 -14.16
N PRO A 496 -28.99 10.01 -12.84
CA PRO A 496 -28.15 10.65 -11.83
C PRO A 496 -26.64 10.39 -11.99
N PHE A 497 -26.25 9.17 -12.38
CA PHE A 497 -24.83 8.83 -12.60
C PHE A 497 -24.24 9.53 -13.82
N LEU A 498 -25.00 9.73 -14.91
CA LEU A 498 -24.56 10.54 -16.05
C LEU A 498 -24.44 12.02 -15.64
N GLN A 499 -25.45 12.54 -14.95
CA GLN A 499 -25.44 13.92 -14.46
C GLN A 499 -24.23 14.17 -13.55
N GLY A 500 -23.99 13.27 -12.59
CA GLY A 500 -22.83 13.29 -11.71
C GLY A 500 -21.51 13.18 -12.46
N ARG A 501 -21.39 12.24 -13.41
CA ARG A 501 -20.18 12.09 -14.22
C ARG A 501 -19.88 13.34 -15.05
N ALA A 502 -20.90 13.98 -15.63
CA ALA A 502 -20.71 15.22 -16.39
C ALA A 502 -20.26 16.40 -15.51
N LEU A 503 -20.77 16.48 -14.27
CA LEU A 503 -20.28 17.43 -13.26
C LEU A 503 -18.81 17.17 -12.93
N TRP A 504 -18.45 15.95 -12.54
CA TRP A 504 -17.08 15.57 -12.24
C TRP A 504 -16.14 15.84 -13.42
N PHE A 505 -16.53 15.41 -14.63
CA PHE A 505 -15.76 15.60 -15.86
C PHE A 505 -15.44 17.07 -16.11
N SER A 506 -16.37 17.97 -15.78
CA SER A 506 -16.16 19.39 -16.01
C SER A 506 -15.02 19.99 -15.16
N SER A 507 -14.80 19.44 -13.97
CA SER A 507 -13.69 19.84 -13.11
C SER A 507 -12.34 19.33 -13.57
N GLN A 508 -12.29 18.24 -14.35
CA GLN A 508 -11.04 17.61 -14.77
C GLN A 508 -10.26 18.44 -15.80
N PHE A 509 -10.95 19.30 -16.55
CA PHE A 509 -10.39 20.15 -17.60
C PHE A 509 -10.48 21.65 -17.25
N ALA A 510 -10.75 22.01 -16.00
CA ALA A 510 -11.01 23.39 -15.61
C ALA A 510 -9.84 24.34 -15.95
N GLU A 511 -8.61 23.86 -15.89
CA GLU A 511 -7.40 24.62 -16.21
C GLU A 511 -7.33 25.10 -17.69
N VAL A 512 -7.95 24.35 -18.62
CA VAL A 512 -7.92 24.66 -20.07
C VAL A 512 -9.22 25.25 -20.61
N LEU A 513 -10.28 25.29 -19.80
CA LEU A 513 -11.59 25.79 -20.22
C LEU A 513 -11.66 27.32 -20.18
N PRO A 514 -12.44 27.95 -21.09
CA PRO A 514 -12.78 29.37 -20.99
C PRO A 514 -13.43 29.72 -19.64
N SER A 515 -13.04 30.84 -19.03
CA SER A 515 -13.50 31.22 -17.67
C SER A 515 -15.02 31.34 -17.52
N HIS A 516 -15.73 31.70 -18.60
CA HIS A 516 -17.19 31.78 -18.59
C HIS A 516 -17.84 30.38 -18.48
N LEU A 517 -17.25 29.37 -19.12
CA LEU A 517 -17.69 27.98 -19.00
C LEU A 517 -17.36 27.44 -17.61
N VAL A 518 -16.16 27.68 -17.10
CA VAL A 518 -15.78 27.30 -15.72
C VAL A 518 -16.79 27.85 -14.71
N SER A 519 -17.13 29.14 -14.81
CA SER A 519 -18.13 29.77 -13.93
C SER A 519 -19.52 29.14 -14.06
N GLN A 520 -19.92 28.76 -15.28
CA GLN A 520 -21.21 28.09 -15.53
C GLN A 520 -21.25 26.69 -14.91
N TYR A 521 -20.20 25.88 -15.09
CA TYR A 521 -20.12 24.52 -14.54
C TYR A 521 -20.01 24.50 -13.02
N MET A 522 -19.22 25.42 -12.46
CA MET A 522 -19.12 25.60 -11.01
C MET A 522 -20.47 26.01 -10.42
N GLY A 523 -21.20 26.93 -11.06
CA GLY A 523 -22.55 27.29 -10.66
C GLY A 523 -23.51 26.10 -10.68
N ALA A 524 -23.43 25.24 -11.70
CA ALA A 524 -24.24 24.02 -11.76
C ALA A 524 -23.85 22.98 -10.70
N ALA A 525 -22.56 22.84 -10.37
CA ALA A 525 -22.10 21.98 -9.28
C ALA A 525 -22.58 22.48 -7.90
N VAL A 526 -22.58 23.80 -7.68
CA VAL A 526 -23.17 24.41 -6.48
C VAL A 526 -24.68 24.15 -6.42
N GLU A 527 -25.40 24.36 -7.52
CA GLU A 527 -26.85 24.10 -7.58
C GLU A 527 -27.17 22.63 -7.27
N ALA A 528 -26.30 21.71 -7.71
CA ALA A 528 -26.44 20.28 -7.46
C ALA A 528 -26.33 19.89 -5.98
N LEU A 529 -25.68 20.68 -5.14
CA LEU A 529 -25.67 20.48 -3.67
C LEU A 529 -26.99 20.89 -3.01
N GLY A 530 -27.79 21.72 -3.68
CA GLY A 530 -29.01 22.28 -3.14
C GLY A 530 -30.10 21.25 -2.82
N PRO A 531 -31.14 21.64 -2.07
CA PRO A 531 -32.22 20.75 -1.64
C PRO A 531 -33.10 20.21 -2.78
N ASN A 532 -33.04 20.84 -3.97
CA ASN A 532 -33.82 20.42 -5.14
C ASN A 532 -33.33 19.11 -5.75
N ILE A 533 -32.05 18.76 -5.53
CA ILE A 533 -31.49 17.49 -5.96
C ILE A 533 -31.60 16.50 -4.81
N THR A 534 -32.23 15.36 -5.05
CA THR A 534 -32.42 14.30 -4.05
C THR A 534 -31.45 13.14 -4.22
N SER A 535 -30.89 12.95 -5.43
CA SER A 535 -29.93 11.87 -5.68
C SER A 535 -28.60 12.15 -4.97
N ALA A 536 -28.20 11.23 -4.10
CA ALA A 536 -26.91 11.32 -3.41
C ALA A 536 -25.72 11.17 -4.39
N ALA A 537 -25.85 10.39 -5.47
CA ALA A 537 -24.79 10.23 -6.48
C ALA A 537 -24.40 11.58 -7.11
N VAL A 538 -25.41 12.37 -7.47
CA VAL A 538 -25.20 13.71 -8.07
C VAL A 538 -24.51 14.64 -7.06
N LYS A 539 -24.90 14.59 -5.79
CA LYS A 539 -24.30 15.43 -4.74
C LYS A 539 -22.85 15.06 -4.47
N VAL A 540 -22.54 13.77 -4.40
CA VAL A 540 -21.17 13.28 -4.23
C VAL A 540 -20.32 13.67 -5.43
N SER A 541 -20.79 13.45 -6.65
CA SER A 541 -20.03 13.89 -7.84
C SER A 541 -19.89 15.41 -7.91
N ALA A 542 -20.88 16.19 -7.44
CA ALA A 542 -20.77 17.63 -7.31
C ALA A 542 -19.70 18.05 -6.28
N LEU A 543 -19.62 17.37 -5.13
CA LEU A 543 -18.54 17.58 -4.15
C LEU A 543 -17.16 17.27 -4.76
N LYS A 544 -17.02 16.11 -5.41
CA LYS A 544 -15.78 15.74 -6.14
C LYS A 544 -15.43 16.81 -7.19
N ALA A 545 -16.41 17.30 -7.95
CA ALA A 545 -16.21 18.35 -8.94
C ALA A 545 -15.77 19.68 -8.33
N LEU A 546 -16.41 20.13 -7.24
CA LEU A 546 -16.07 21.37 -6.55
C LEU A 546 -14.67 21.31 -5.95
N ARG A 547 -14.29 20.17 -5.36
CA ARG A 547 -12.92 19.91 -4.91
C ARG A 547 -11.94 20.01 -6.08
N GLY A 548 -12.24 19.39 -7.22
CA GLY A 548 -11.43 19.49 -8.45
C GLY A 548 -11.26 20.93 -8.94
N PHE A 549 -12.34 21.72 -8.97
CA PHE A 549 -12.27 23.14 -9.33
C PHE A 549 -11.38 23.94 -8.35
N CYS A 550 -11.41 23.64 -7.06
CA CYS A 550 -10.56 24.33 -6.09
C CYS A 550 -9.06 24.08 -6.30
N PHE A 551 -8.67 22.95 -6.89
CA PHE A 551 -7.27 22.67 -7.22
C PHE A 551 -6.81 23.30 -8.54
N GLN A 552 -7.71 23.44 -9.51
CA GLN A 552 -7.34 23.85 -10.87
C GLN A 552 -7.62 25.33 -11.19
N VAL A 553 -8.49 25.99 -10.43
CA VAL A 553 -8.98 27.35 -10.73
C VAL A 553 -8.40 28.37 -9.75
N ASP A 554 -8.05 29.55 -10.27
CA ASP A 554 -7.62 30.67 -9.44
C ASP A 554 -8.65 31.05 -8.37
N ALA A 555 -8.18 31.34 -7.16
CA ALA A 555 -9.01 31.75 -6.02
C ALA A 555 -10.01 32.87 -6.37
N THR A 556 -9.62 33.83 -7.21
CA THR A 556 -10.47 34.97 -7.61
C THR A 556 -11.78 34.56 -8.31
N GLN A 557 -11.76 33.48 -9.09
CA GLN A 557 -12.96 32.97 -9.78
C GLN A 557 -13.82 32.10 -8.86
N LEU A 558 -13.22 31.52 -7.81
CA LEU A 558 -13.90 30.66 -6.82
C LEU A 558 -14.65 31.47 -5.76
N VAL A 559 -14.19 32.68 -5.40
CA VAL A 559 -14.79 33.51 -4.33
C VAL A 559 -16.32 33.66 -4.43
N PRO A 560 -16.92 33.93 -5.62
CA PRO A 560 -18.37 34.08 -5.74
C PRO A 560 -19.17 32.83 -5.36
N PHE A 561 -18.55 31.65 -5.47
CA PHE A 561 -19.18 30.35 -5.24
C PHE A 561 -18.86 29.76 -3.87
N GLN A 562 -17.82 30.26 -3.19
CA GLN A 562 -17.34 29.71 -1.91
C GLN A 562 -18.43 29.65 -0.82
N ALA A 563 -19.19 30.72 -0.60
CA ALA A 563 -20.26 30.75 0.40
C ALA A 563 -21.35 29.69 0.10
N PRO A 564 -21.93 29.64 -1.13
CA PRO A 564 -22.85 28.57 -1.51
C PRO A 564 -22.31 27.15 -1.35
N ILE A 565 -21.01 26.93 -1.62
CA ILE A 565 -20.37 25.62 -1.42
C ILE A 565 -20.36 25.26 0.07
N ILE A 566 -19.91 26.17 0.94
CA ILE A 566 -19.89 25.96 2.40
C ILE A 566 -21.31 25.69 2.92
N GLU A 567 -22.31 26.42 2.45
CA GLU A 567 -23.72 26.20 2.84
C GLU A 567 -24.22 24.80 2.43
N GLY A 568 -23.92 24.36 1.20
CA GLY A 568 -24.28 23.02 0.72
C GLY A 568 -23.58 21.90 1.51
N ILE A 569 -22.28 22.06 1.80
CA ILE A 569 -21.49 21.15 2.63
C ILE A 569 -22.09 21.04 4.04
N LEU A 570 -22.36 22.18 4.69
CA LEU A 570 -22.93 22.19 6.05
C LEU A 570 -24.31 21.52 6.08
N GLN A 571 -25.14 21.71 5.05
CA GLN A 571 -26.43 21.05 4.95
C GLN A 571 -26.30 19.52 4.79
N LEU A 572 -25.34 19.06 3.98
CA LEU A 572 -25.13 17.62 3.74
C LEU A 572 -24.49 16.90 4.92
N SER A 573 -23.73 17.61 5.74
CA SER A 573 -23.05 17.05 6.90
C SER A 573 -23.99 16.45 7.96
N GLU A 574 -25.26 16.83 7.98
CA GLU A 574 -26.25 16.28 8.92
C GLU A 574 -26.60 14.80 8.64
N SER A 575 -26.45 14.37 7.39
CA SER A 575 -26.81 13.02 6.92
C SER A 575 -25.64 12.21 6.39
N ALA A 576 -24.43 12.79 6.31
CA ALA A 576 -23.24 12.12 5.82
C ALA A 576 -22.62 11.21 6.89
N SER A 577 -22.09 10.06 6.47
CA SER A 577 -21.36 9.10 7.30
C SER A 577 -20.17 8.53 6.53
N GLU A 578 -19.17 7.99 7.24
CA GLU A 578 -18.03 7.25 6.67
C GLU A 578 -17.37 8.03 5.51
N GLU A 579 -17.23 7.45 4.32
CA GLU A 579 -16.53 8.02 3.16
C GLU A 579 -17.18 9.31 2.66
N ALA A 580 -18.52 9.39 2.68
CA ALA A 580 -19.23 10.61 2.30
C ALA A 580 -18.92 11.76 3.26
N LEU A 581 -18.73 11.48 4.55
CA LEU A 581 -18.34 12.49 5.54
C LEU A 581 -16.88 12.91 5.34
N ALA A 582 -15.97 11.96 5.10
CA ALA A 582 -14.57 12.22 4.79
C ALA A 582 -14.43 13.18 3.59
N LEU A 583 -15.02 12.81 2.44
CA LEU A 583 -15.00 13.64 1.22
C LEU A 583 -15.54 15.05 1.46
N LEU A 584 -16.59 15.18 2.27
CA LEU A 584 -17.22 16.46 2.57
C LEU A 584 -16.31 17.35 3.42
N LEU A 585 -15.63 16.79 4.42
CA LEU A 585 -14.69 17.52 5.27
C LEU A 585 -13.40 17.89 4.53
N GLU A 586 -12.87 17.02 3.70
CA GLU A 586 -11.74 17.35 2.82
C GLU A 586 -12.08 18.49 1.87
N THR A 587 -13.26 18.41 1.23
CA THR A 587 -13.76 19.47 0.35
C THR A 587 -13.91 20.79 1.10
N LEU A 588 -14.42 20.76 2.34
CA LEU A 588 -14.49 21.93 3.21
C LEU A 588 -13.10 22.50 3.51
N GLY A 589 -12.11 21.64 3.78
CA GLY A 589 -10.73 22.03 4.01
C GLY A 589 -10.11 22.76 2.82
N THR A 590 -10.37 22.30 1.60
CA THR A 590 -9.92 23.00 0.38
C THR A 590 -10.64 24.33 0.18
N VAL A 591 -11.98 24.33 0.29
CA VAL A 591 -12.81 25.53 0.06
C VAL A 591 -12.57 26.61 1.12
N ALA A 592 -12.24 26.23 2.36
CA ALA A 592 -11.96 27.14 3.45
C ALA A 592 -10.75 28.06 3.18
N LYS A 593 -9.79 27.60 2.34
CA LYS A 593 -8.57 28.33 1.96
C LYS A 593 -8.77 29.40 0.89
N VAL A 594 -9.91 29.39 0.17
CA VAL A 594 -10.14 30.27 -1.01
C VAL A 594 -10.18 31.76 -0.62
N ASN A 595 -10.99 32.11 0.37
CA ASN A 595 -11.03 33.46 0.96
C ASN A 595 -11.34 33.38 2.45
N GLU A 596 -10.43 33.90 3.26
CA GLU A 596 -10.50 33.84 4.73
C GLU A 596 -11.75 34.54 5.30
N GLU A 597 -12.12 35.71 4.75
CA GLU A 597 -13.26 36.50 5.25
C GLU A 597 -14.61 35.82 4.99
N VAL A 598 -14.74 35.10 3.88
CA VAL A 598 -15.97 34.37 3.56
C VAL A 598 -16.12 33.19 4.51
N THR A 599 -15.07 32.38 4.68
CA THR A 599 -15.06 31.25 5.64
C THR A 599 -15.40 31.72 7.05
N ALA A 600 -14.87 32.88 7.47
CA ALA A 600 -15.11 33.43 8.80
C ALA A 600 -16.59 33.73 9.11
N ARG A 601 -17.43 33.98 8.11
CA ARG A 601 -18.88 34.20 8.30
C ARG A 601 -19.61 32.95 8.81
N TYR A 602 -19.05 31.77 8.55
CA TYR A 602 -19.62 30.47 8.91
C TYR A 602 -18.92 29.83 10.12
N GLU A 603 -18.03 30.56 10.82
CA GLU A 603 -17.23 30.07 11.94
C GLU A 603 -18.05 29.23 12.92
N SER A 604 -19.15 29.77 13.47
CA SER A 604 -19.93 29.07 14.50
C SER A 604 -20.57 27.76 14.00
N MET A 605 -20.90 27.65 12.71
CA MET A 605 -21.46 26.42 12.14
C MET A 605 -20.36 25.39 11.90
N ILE A 606 -19.25 25.81 11.28
CA ILE A 606 -18.10 24.95 11.02
C ILE A 606 -17.50 24.44 12.34
N SER A 607 -17.34 25.31 13.33
CA SER A 607 -16.84 24.96 14.66
C SER A 607 -17.66 23.86 15.33
N ARG A 608 -19.00 23.95 15.24
CA ARG A 608 -19.90 22.91 15.78
C ARG A 608 -19.81 21.60 15.00
N LEU A 609 -19.67 21.66 13.67
CA LEU A 609 -19.49 20.47 12.84
C LEU A 609 -18.21 19.73 13.23
N VAL A 610 -17.07 20.44 13.23
CA VAL A 610 -15.75 19.86 13.54
C VAL A 610 -15.74 19.21 14.93
N LEU A 611 -16.27 19.88 15.95
CA LEU A 611 -16.35 19.31 17.31
C LEU A 611 -17.25 18.07 17.39
N ASN A 612 -18.37 18.07 16.69
CA ASN A 612 -19.31 16.95 16.70
C ASN A 612 -18.71 15.71 16.01
N VAL A 613 -18.07 15.91 14.85
CA VAL A 613 -17.42 14.81 14.13
C VAL A 613 -16.22 14.30 14.91
N TRP A 614 -15.39 15.20 15.45
CA TRP A 614 -14.18 14.83 16.19
C TRP A 614 -14.47 13.92 17.38
N VAL A 615 -15.41 14.30 18.24
CA VAL A 615 -15.70 13.50 19.45
C VAL A 615 -16.34 12.16 19.10
N ARG A 616 -17.12 12.08 18.01
CA ARG A 616 -17.74 10.82 17.55
C ARG A 616 -16.76 9.90 16.80
N GLY A 617 -15.81 10.50 16.08
CA GLY A 617 -14.88 9.81 15.18
C GLY A 617 -13.47 9.64 15.74
N ALA A 618 -13.23 9.89 17.02
CA ALA A 618 -11.87 9.87 17.60
C ALA A 618 -11.17 8.50 17.54
N GLU A 619 -11.90 7.40 17.32
CA GLU A 619 -11.33 6.06 17.13
C GLU A 619 -10.99 5.75 15.66
N ASP A 620 -11.53 6.54 14.73
CA ASP A 620 -11.23 6.44 13.30
C ASP A 620 -10.00 7.31 12.99
N PHE A 621 -8.90 6.64 12.66
CA PHE A 621 -7.63 7.28 12.37
C PHE A 621 -7.70 8.21 11.14
N LEU A 622 -8.33 7.75 10.05
CA LEU A 622 -8.44 8.52 8.81
C LEU A 622 -9.28 9.76 9.02
N LEU A 623 -10.44 9.60 9.68
CA LEU A 623 -11.31 10.74 9.97
C LEU A 623 -10.66 11.73 10.94
N THR A 624 -9.87 11.23 11.90
CA THR A 624 -9.10 12.08 12.83
C THR A 624 -8.05 12.91 12.09
N GLU A 625 -7.34 12.34 11.13
CA GLU A 625 -6.36 13.04 10.30
C GLU A 625 -7.02 14.17 9.50
N ILE A 626 -8.12 13.87 8.79
CA ILE A 626 -8.91 14.87 8.03
C ILE A 626 -9.38 16.01 8.94
N ILE A 627 -9.81 15.69 10.17
CA ILE A 627 -10.22 16.70 11.16
C ILE A 627 -9.04 17.58 11.58
N VAL A 628 -7.89 16.98 11.89
CA VAL A 628 -6.70 17.73 12.31
C VAL A 628 -6.27 18.69 11.20
N ASP A 629 -6.26 18.23 9.95
CA ASP A 629 -5.96 19.06 8.79
C ASP A 629 -6.94 20.21 8.61
N LEU A 630 -8.25 19.91 8.62
CA LEU A 630 -9.29 20.93 8.55
C LEU A 630 -9.15 21.92 9.71
N PHE A 631 -8.87 21.45 10.92
CA PHE A 631 -8.70 22.28 12.10
C PHE A 631 -7.50 23.21 11.96
N ASN A 632 -6.36 22.74 11.46
CA ASN A 632 -5.18 23.56 11.17
C ASN A 632 -5.51 24.68 10.17
N VAL A 633 -6.24 24.36 9.10
CA VAL A 633 -6.68 25.35 8.09
C VAL A 633 -7.55 26.43 8.72
N LEU A 634 -8.52 26.04 9.56
CA LEU A 634 -9.42 26.97 10.23
C LEU A 634 -8.70 27.81 11.29
N ALA A 635 -7.78 27.20 12.05
CA ALA A 635 -6.98 27.89 13.05
C ALA A 635 -6.06 28.96 12.42
N ALA A 636 -5.52 28.68 11.23
CA ALA A 636 -4.66 29.60 10.48
C ALA A 636 -5.39 30.79 9.84
N ASN A 637 -6.72 30.75 9.75
CA ASN A 637 -7.52 31.82 9.14
C ASN A 637 -7.57 33.07 10.04
N LYS A 638 -6.99 34.17 9.58
CA LYS A 638 -6.80 35.40 10.39
C LYS A 638 -8.13 36.11 10.65
N SER A 639 -9.09 35.99 9.75
CA SER A 639 -10.41 36.62 9.86
C SER A 639 -11.33 35.94 10.89
N MET A 640 -11.11 34.67 11.21
CA MET A 640 -11.89 33.93 12.22
C MET A 640 -11.09 33.47 13.44
N ALA A 641 -9.79 33.74 13.50
CA ALA A 641 -8.92 33.26 14.56
C ALA A 641 -9.50 33.52 15.97
N VAL A 642 -9.89 34.77 16.29
CA VAL A 642 -10.44 35.11 17.61
C VAL A 642 -11.75 34.35 17.94
N PRO A 643 -12.83 34.42 17.14
CA PRO A 643 -14.06 33.69 17.46
C PRO A 643 -13.87 32.17 17.46
N PHE A 644 -13.03 31.63 16.57
CA PHE A 644 -12.71 30.20 16.54
C PHE A 644 -12.06 29.76 17.86
N GLN A 645 -11.12 30.56 18.38
CA GLN A 645 -10.45 30.34 19.66
C GLN A 645 -11.42 30.37 20.85
N GLU A 646 -12.35 31.33 20.87
CA GLU A 646 -13.38 31.45 21.92
C GLU A 646 -14.28 30.21 22.00
N HIS A 647 -14.57 29.55 20.87
CA HIS A 647 -15.34 28.31 20.83
C HIS A 647 -14.49 27.05 21.09
N MET A 648 -13.30 26.96 20.49
CA MET A 648 -12.49 25.75 20.47
C MET A 648 -11.71 25.52 21.77
N VAL A 649 -11.14 26.57 22.36
CA VAL A 649 -10.32 26.44 23.58
C VAL A 649 -11.12 25.79 24.73
N PRO A 650 -12.35 26.22 25.06
CA PRO A 650 -13.13 25.58 26.12
C PRO A 650 -13.45 24.11 25.81
N ALA A 651 -13.79 23.78 24.56
CA ALA A 651 -14.16 22.44 24.15
C ALA A 651 -12.97 21.47 24.20
N VAL A 652 -11.84 21.86 23.60
CA VAL A 652 -10.61 21.04 23.60
C VAL A 652 -10.07 20.89 25.03
N ARG A 653 -10.10 21.96 25.84
CA ARG A 653 -9.71 21.90 27.26
C ARG A 653 -10.61 20.96 28.07
N ASP A 654 -11.90 20.87 27.77
CA ASP A 654 -12.81 19.96 28.45
C ASP A 654 -12.46 18.49 28.20
N VAL A 655 -12.03 18.16 26.98
CA VAL A 655 -11.54 16.82 26.63
C VAL A 655 -10.22 16.51 27.34
N LEU A 656 -9.30 17.48 27.46
CA LEU A 656 -7.98 17.32 28.10
C LEU A 656 -7.98 17.04 29.61
N ARG A 657 -9.15 16.96 30.26
CA ARG A 657 -9.24 16.65 31.69
C ARG A 657 -8.70 15.25 32.00
N LEU A 658 -8.02 15.13 33.15
CA LEU A 658 -7.44 13.87 33.61
C LEU A 658 -8.46 12.71 33.69
N GLU A 659 -9.72 13.00 34.01
CA GLU A 659 -10.80 12.00 34.08
C GLU A 659 -11.18 11.36 32.73
N ASN A 660 -10.75 11.95 31.62
CA ASN A 660 -11.03 11.48 30.26
C ASN A 660 -9.90 10.62 29.69
N VAL A 661 -8.69 10.67 30.27
CA VAL A 661 -7.53 9.89 29.83
C VAL A 661 -7.84 8.40 29.74
N GLU A 662 -8.53 7.86 30.74
CA GLU A 662 -8.92 6.43 30.75
C GLU A 662 -10.19 6.15 29.94
N LYS A 663 -11.07 7.15 29.77
CA LYS A 663 -12.39 6.95 29.13
C LYS A 663 -12.34 7.10 27.61
N MET A 664 -11.49 7.99 27.12
CA MET A 664 -11.40 8.38 25.71
C MET A 664 -9.96 8.79 25.34
N PRO A 665 -8.97 7.88 25.51
CA PRO A 665 -7.55 8.20 25.32
C PRO A 665 -7.23 8.79 23.95
N TRP A 666 -7.84 8.26 22.88
CA TRP A 666 -7.69 8.76 21.51
C TRP A 666 -8.14 10.21 21.36
N ALA A 667 -9.32 10.55 21.91
CA ALA A 667 -9.81 11.92 21.91
C ALA A 667 -8.89 12.86 22.71
N VAL A 668 -8.32 12.40 23.84
CA VAL A 668 -7.35 13.20 24.61
C VAL A 668 -6.05 13.41 23.83
N ALA A 669 -5.52 12.38 23.17
CA ALA A 669 -4.33 12.49 22.34
C ALA A 669 -4.55 13.48 21.19
N THR A 670 -5.66 13.37 20.47
CA THR A 670 -6.00 14.31 19.39
C THR A 670 -6.28 15.71 19.94
N ALA A 671 -6.88 15.85 21.13
CA ALA A 671 -7.11 17.16 21.77
C ALA A 671 -5.80 17.92 21.99
N LEU A 672 -4.70 17.23 22.28
CA LEU A 672 -3.38 17.84 22.38
C LEU A 672 -2.91 18.38 21.03
N THR A 673 -3.08 17.60 19.94
CA THR A 673 -2.77 18.04 18.58
C THR A 673 -3.59 19.27 18.18
N LEU A 674 -4.90 19.27 18.45
CA LEU A 674 -5.77 20.43 18.19
C LEU A 674 -5.35 21.64 19.04
N MET A 675 -4.97 21.43 20.31
CA MET A 675 -4.48 22.50 21.18
C MET A 675 -3.16 23.09 20.66
N THR A 676 -2.24 22.25 20.20
CA THR A 676 -0.99 22.67 19.55
C THR A 676 -1.28 23.56 18.33
N ALA A 677 -2.21 23.15 17.47
CA ALA A 677 -2.65 23.96 16.32
C ALA A 677 -3.20 25.33 16.73
N LEU A 678 -4.04 25.39 17.78
CA LEU A 678 -4.57 26.65 18.30
C LEU A 678 -3.47 27.58 18.82
N ILE A 679 -2.46 27.03 19.52
CA ILE A 679 -1.33 27.80 20.07
C ILE A 679 -0.45 28.36 18.95
N LYS A 680 -0.18 27.55 17.92
CA LYS A 680 0.69 27.90 16.80
C LYS A 680 0.12 29.06 15.97
N HIS A 681 -1.17 29.04 15.70
CA HIS A 681 -1.81 29.98 14.76
C HIS A 681 -2.45 31.22 15.42
N ILE A 682 -2.27 31.42 16.73
CA ILE A 682 -2.92 32.55 17.41
C ILE A 682 -2.25 33.90 17.09
N PRO A 683 -3.02 34.96 16.80
CA PRO A 683 -2.47 36.31 16.61
C PRO A 683 -1.87 36.89 17.89
N GLU A 684 -0.88 37.78 17.75
CA GLU A 684 -0.37 38.59 18.86
C GLU A 684 -1.36 39.70 19.27
N PRO A 685 -1.47 40.05 20.57
CA PRO A 685 -0.72 39.49 21.70
C PRO A 685 -1.21 38.11 22.16
N PHE A 686 -0.28 37.23 22.56
CA PHE A 686 -0.60 35.90 23.07
C PHE A 686 -1.62 35.93 24.24
N PRO A 687 -2.79 35.27 24.11
CA PRO A 687 -3.84 35.34 25.13
C PRO A 687 -3.46 34.63 26.45
N PRO A 688 -3.74 35.27 27.60
CA PRO A 688 -3.36 34.74 28.90
C PRO A 688 -4.12 33.46 29.32
N VAL A 689 -5.17 33.06 28.60
CA VAL A 689 -5.91 31.81 28.87
C VAL A 689 -5.01 30.58 28.74
N TYR A 690 -4.06 30.62 27.80
CA TYR A 690 -3.13 29.53 27.53
C TYR A 690 -2.18 29.27 28.69
N THR A 691 -1.61 30.33 29.26
CA THR A 691 -0.69 30.23 30.39
C THR A 691 -1.42 30.10 31.73
N ASN A 692 -2.56 30.77 31.91
CA ASN A 692 -3.25 30.78 33.20
C ASN A 692 -4.24 29.63 33.43
N GLN A 693 -4.79 29.03 32.36
CA GLN A 693 -5.84 28.01 32.47
C GLN A 693 -5.49 26.72 31.73
N VAL A 694 -5.01 26.78 30.48
CA VAL A 694 -4.67 25.58 29.70
C VAL A 694 -3.42 24.90 30.24
N PHE A 695 -2.32 25.64 30.40
CA PHE A 695 -1.04 25.11 30.87
C PHE A 695 -1.14 24.36 32.21
N PRO A 696 -1.83 24.87 33.26
CA PRO A 696 -1.92 24.16 34.54
C PRO A 696 -2.65 22.83 34.47
N ASP A 697 -3.70 22.73 33.64
CA ASP A 697 -4.46 21.47 33.49
C ASP A 697 -3.67 20.47 32.66
N LEU A 698 -3.06 20.95 31.56
CA LEU A 698 -2.18 20.18 30.70
C LEU A 698 -1.02 19.56 31.49
N ILE A 699 -0.24 20.39 32.20
CA ILE A 699 0.98 19.91 32.84
C ILE A 699 0.71 18.95 34.01
N ARG A 700 -0.41 19.14 34.73
CA ARG A 700 -0.84 18.20 35.78
C ARG A 700 -1.24 16.85 35.20
N MET A 701 -1.92 16.84 34.06
CA MET A 701 -2.29 15.60 33.36
C MET A 701 -1.04 14.88 32.85
N LEU A 702 -0.14 15.59 32.17
CA LEU A 702 1.10 15.03 31.60
C LEU A 702 2.05 14.43 32.65
N LEU A 703 2.04 14.98 33.87
CA LEU A 703 2.84 14.43 34.97
C LEU A 703 2.34 13.07 35.48
N VAL A 704 1.05 12.73 35.28
CA VAL A 704 0.44 11.51 35.83
C VAL A 704 0.21 10.43 34.76
N VAL A 705 -0.05 10.80 33.51
CA VAL A 705 -0.37 9.85 32.43
C VAL A 705 0.84 9.04 31.95
N ASP A 706 0.64 7.77 31.58
CA ASP A 706 1.67 6.90 31.01
C ASP A 706 1.40 6.50 29.54
N ASP A 707 0.28 6.96 28.98
CA ASP A 707 -0.07 6.75 27.57
C ASP A 707 0.95 7.40 26.62
N HIS A 708 1.39 6.65 25.60
CA HIS A 708 2.47 7.08 24.71
C HIS A 708 2.04 8.26 23.83
N SER A 709 0.86 8.17 23.20
CA SER A 709 0.37 9.19 22.26
C SER A 709 0.07 10.50 22.99
N ILE A 710 -0.51 10.44 24.20
CA ILE A 710 -0.74 11.63 25.03
C ILE A 710 0.59 12.27 25.45
N LEU A 711 1.60 11.48 25.83
CA LEU A 711 2.90 12.03 26.21
C LEU A 711 3.66 12.63 25.01
N GLN A 712 3.59 12.00 23.83
CA GLN A 712 4.17 12.51 22.60
C GLN A 712 3.54 13.85 22.21
N ASN A 713 2.22 13.89 22.00
CA ASN A 713 1.53 15.11 21.61
C ASN A 713 1.64 16.20 22.70
N GLY A 714 1.72 15.79 23.97
CA GLY A 714 1.91 16.68 25.10
C GLY A 714 3.28 17.36 25.12
N GLN A 715 4.35 16.68 24.69
CA GLN A 715 5.66 17.30 24.51
C GLN A 715 5.59 18.45 23.51
N ASP A 716 4.90 18.23 22.40
CA ASP A 716 4.75 19.23 21.35
C ASP A 716 3.86 20.40 21.77
N THR A 717 2.74 20.15 22.46
CA THR A 717 1.91 21.24 23.01
C THR A 717 2.71 22.09 24.01
N VAL A 718 3.48 21.47 24.91
CA VAL A 718 4.31 22.21 25.87
C VAL A 718 5.45 22.96 25.17
N LYS A 719 6.06 22.36 24.14
CA LYS A 719 7.08 23.00 23.30
C LYS A 719 6.53 24.28 22.66
N GLU A 720 5.34 24.23 22.07
CA GLU A 720 4.71 25.41 21.47
C GLU A 720 4.36 26.47 22.52
N LEU A 721 3.87 26.09 23.72
CA LEU A 721 3.63 27.06 24.80
C LEU A 721 4.92 27.77 25.24
N VAL A 722 6.03 27.03 25.37
CA VAL A 722 7.35 27.58 25.70
C VAL A 722 7.84 28.51 24.59
N GLN A 723 7.64 28.10 23.33
CA GLN A 723 8.00 28.89 22.16
C GLN A 723 7.27 30.23 22.10
N ARG A 724 5.97 30.26 22.46
CA ARG A 724 5.11 31.45 22.37
C ARG A 724 5.16 32.37 23.61
N ASP A 725 5.15 31.83 24.84
CA ASP A 725 5.10 32.63 26.08
C ASP A 725 5.80 31.99 27.30
N VAL A 726 7.10 31.69 27.16
CA VAL A 726 7.93 31.22 28.29
C VAL A 726 7.91 32.19 29.49
N ALA A 727 7.82 33.50 29.24
CA ALA A 727 7.76 34.50 30.31
C ALA A 727 6.44 34.41 31.10
N GLY A 728 5.32 34.14 30.44
CA GLY A 728 4.04 33.85 31.09
C GLY A 728 4.09 32.56 31.90
N ILE A 729 4.69 31.50 31.37
CA ILE A 729 4.90 30.24 32.11
C ILE A 729 5.76 30.48 33.36
N ALA A 730 6.83 31.27 33.25
CA ALA A 730 7.69 31.63 34.38
C ALA A 730 6.96 32.45 35.46
N ARG A 731 6.05 33.35 35.05
CA ARG A 731 5.20 34.14 35.96
C ARG A 731 4.11 33.32 36.65
N TRP A 732 3.63 32.26 36.01
CA TRP A 732 2.60 31.41 36.59
C TRP A 732 3.13 30.65 37.80
N THR A 733 2.34 30.59 38.88
CA THR A 733 2.66 29.82 40.08
C THR A 733 1.40 29.28 40.74
N ASP A 734 1.50 28.09 41.33
CA ASP A 734 0.48 27.52 42.22
C ASP A 734 0.67 27.92 43.70
N GLY A 735 1.62 28.81 43.98
CA GLY A 735 2.04 29.24 45.31
C GLY A 735 3.20 28.45 45.91
N GLN A 736 3.58 27.32 45.32
CA GLN A 736 4.75 26.52 45.74
C GLN A 736 5.82 26.43 44.66
N LYS A 737 5.41 26.25 43.40
CA LYS A 737 6.27 26.04 42.24
C LYS A 737 5.88 27.00 41.13
N THR A 738 6.86 27.38 40.32
CA THR A 738 6.65 28.14 39.08
C THR A 738 6.24 27.21 37.94
N GLY A 739 5.68 27.76 36.85
CA GLY A 739 5.39 26.95 35.66
C GLY A 739 6.64 26.31 35.07
N LEU A 740 7.78 27.01 35.12
CA LEU A 740 9.07 26.45 34.69
C LEU A 740 9.47 25.22 35.53
N ASP A 741 9.24 25.25 36.84
CA ASP A 741 9.50 24.07 37.70
C ASP A 741 8.67 22.86 37.28
N TYR A 742 7.45 23.09 36.81
CA TYR A 742 6.58 22.02 36.30
C TYR A 742 7.02 21.50 34.93
N VAL A 743 7.45 22.37 34.01
CA VAL A 743 8.04 21.96 32.72
C VAL A 743 9.30 21.13 32.95
N ILE A 744 10.17 21.55 33.87
CA ILE A 744 11.40 20.80 34.23
C ILE A 744 11.05 19.45 34.85
N GLN A 745 10.04 19.37 35.72
CA GLN A 745 9.56 18.09 36.26
C GLN A 745 9.01 17.17 35.18
N PHE A 746 8.30 17.71 34.19
CA PHE A 746 7.81 16.92 33.07
C PHE A 746 8.95 16.38 32.20
N ILE A 747 9.94 17.22 31.87
CA ILE A 747 11.16 16.78 31.19
C ILE A 747 11.90 15.73 32.02
N ALA A 748 12.00 15.89 33.34
CA ALA A 748 12.63 14.91 34.22
C ALA A 748 11.90 13.56 34.23
N LYS A 749 10.56 13.56 34.14
CA LYS A 749 9.76 12.34 33.93
C LYS A 749 10.11 11.67 32.60
N LEU A 750 10.15 12.42 31.51
CA LEU A 750 10.46 11.91 30.16
C LEU A 750 11.89 11.36 30.05
N LEU A 751 12.85 12.02 30.72
CA LEU A 751 14.24 11.59 30.77
C LEU A 751 14.50 10.49 31.81
N HIS A 752 13.49 10.06 32.56
CA HIS A 752 13.68 9.00 33.55
C HIS A 752 13.95 7.65 32.86
N PRO A 753 14.94 6.86 33.31
CA PRO A 753 15.29 5.59 32.67
C PRO A 753 14.15 4.58 32.53
N SER A 754 13.14 4.63 33.42
CA SER A 754 11.96 3.75 33.34
C SER A 754 10.93 4.20 32.30
N GLN A 755 11.01 5.42 31.79
CA GLN A 755 10.09 5.91 30.77
C GLN A 755 10.41 5.22 29.44
N SER A 756 9.37 4.94 28.64
CA SER A 756 9.53 4.42 27.28
C SER A 756 10.23 5.45 26.39
N GLU A 757 11.17 5.00 25.54
CA GLU A 757 11.83 5.88 24.54
C GLU A 757 10.81 6.47 23.55
N SER A 758 9.83 5.65 23.12
CA SER A 758 8.74 6.09 22.25
C SER A 758 7.91 7.22 22.90
N ALA A 759 7.56 7.09 24.18
CA ALA A 759 6.79 8.12 24.88
C ALA A 759 7.58 9.43 25.08
N SER A 760 8.90 9.42 24.89
CA SER A 760 9.78 10.58 25.11
C SER A 760 10.49 11.03 23.83
N ILE A 761 10.03 10.59 22.66
CA ILE A 761 10.74 10.78 21.40
C ILE A 761 11.03 12.25 21.07
N PHE A 762 10.16 13.19 21.47
CA PHE A 762 10.30 14.63 21.19
C PHE A 762 10.93 15.44 22.33
N VAL A 763 11.48 14.79 23.36
CA VAL A 763 12.00 15.48 24.56
C VAL A 763 13.23 16.34 24.22
N GLY A 764 14.03 15.91 23.24
CA GLY A 764 15.21 16.64 22.77
C GLY A 764 14.84 18.02 22.20
N ASP A 765 13.81 18.05 21.34
CA ASP A 765 13.29 19.27 20.75
C ASP A 765 12.69 20.21 21.81
N LEU A 766 11.91 19.68 22.76
CA LEU A 766 11.37 20.45 23.88
C LEU A 766 12.48 21.09 24.72
N VAL A 767 13.53 20.33 25.08
CA VAL A 767 14.68 20.84 25.84
C VAL A 767 15.41 21.92 25.04
N THR A 768 15.62 21.69 23.74
CA THR A 768 16.31 22.64 22.86
C THR A 768 15.56 23.96 22.79
N ARG A 769 14.23 23.93 22.58
CA ARG A 769 13.38 25.13 22.56
C ARG A 769 13.34 25.84 23.91
N LEU A 770 13.27 25.08 25.00
CA LEU A 770 13.33 25.64 26.35
C LEU A 770 14.62 26.43 26.56
N ILE A 771 15.78 25.87 26.20
CA ILE A 771 17.08 26.54 26.31
C ILE A 771 17.12 27.82 25.45
N GLN A 772 16.63 27.76 24.20
CA GLN A 772 16.64 28.90 23.28
C GLN A 772 15.78 30.07 23.77
N LYS A 773 14.60 29.80 24.36
CA LYS A 773 13.64 30.84 24.75
C LYS A 773 13.73 31.25 26.22
N GLY A 774 14.11 30.35 27.13
CA GLY A 774 14.07 30.61 28.58
C GLY A 774 15.14 31.56 29.12
N GLY A 775 16.19 31.87 28.34
CA GLY A 775 17.16 32.91 28.67
C GLY A 775 17.77 32.78 30.08
N ASN A 776 17.84 33.89 30.82
CA ASN A 776 18.50 33.93 32.12
C ASN A 776 17.79 33.10 33.20
N GLU A 777 16.47 32.88 33.08
CA GLU A 777 15.66 32.14 34.06
C GLU A 777 16.07 30.65 34.15
N LEU A 778 16.65 30.09 33.08
CA LEU A 778 17.11 28.70 33.05
C LEU A 778 18.55 28.50 33.52
N THR A 779 19.35 29.57 33.62
CA THR A 779 20.78 29.48 33.98
C THR A 779 21.05 28.64 35.24
N PRO A 780 20.26 28.77 36.33
CA PRO A 780 20.51 28.00 37.56
C PRO A 780 20.30 26.49 37.42
N VAL A 781 19.38 26.07 36.54
CA VAL A 781 18.92 24.68 36.39
C VAL A 781 19.51 23.98 35.17
N LEU A 782 20.12 24.74 34.25
CA LEU A 782 20.71 24.22 33.01
C LEU A 782 21.72 23.08 33.24
N PRO A 783 22.66 23.14 34.21
CA PRO A 783 23.60 22.04 34.44
C PRO A 783 22.91 20.73 34.85
N GLU A 784 21.86 20.80 35.67
CA GLU A 784 21.09 19.62 36.09
C GLU A 784 20.28 19.03 34.94
N LEU A 785 19.68 19.89 34.11
CA LEU A 785 18.95 19.50 32.90
C LEU A 785 19.85 18.77 31.91
N LEU A 786 21.02 19.33 31.56
CA LEU A 786 21.97 18.72 30.64
C LEU A 786 22.55 17.41 31.21
N THR A 787 22.75 17.34 32.53
CA THR A 787 23.14 16.10 33.21
C THR A 787 22.07 15.02 33.06
N ALA A 788 20.78 15.37 33.16
CA ALA A 788 19.69 14.42 32.96
C ALA A 788 19.61 13.91 31.51
N VAL A 789 19.80 14.79 30.52
CA VAL A 789 19.87 14.41 29.08
C VAL A 789 21.02 13.42 28.84
N ALA A 790 22.22 13.73 29.34
CA ALA A 790 23.39 12.86 29.19
C ALA A 790 23.22 11.50 29.91
N ARG A 791 22.59 11.48 31.09
CA ARG A 791 22.24 10.23 31.79
C ARG A 791 21.23 9.40 31.02
N ARG A 792 20.21 10.04 30.44
CA ARG A 792 19.20 9.34 29.63
C ARG A 792 19.81 8.75 28.37
N LEU A 793 20.74 9.47 27.74
CA LEU A 793 21.48 9.00 26.58
C LEU A 793 22.28 7.71 26.87
N GLN A 794 22.80 7.51 28.08
CA GLN A 794 23.48 6.27 28.48
C GLN A 794 22.59 5.02 28.40
N ALA A 795 21.28 5.17 28.60
CA ALA A 795 20.32 4.07 28.59
C ALA A 795 19.57 3.93 27.26
N ALA A 796 19.73 4.88 26.33
CA ALA A 796 19.05 4.92 25.05
C ALA A 796 19.55 3.81 24.11
N LYS A 797 18.62 3.20 23.37
CA LYS A 797 18.91 2.08 22.45
C LYS A 797 18.52 2.36 21.01
N THR A 798 17.46 3.15 20.79
CA THR A 798 16.99 3.47 19.44
C THR A 798 17.74 4.67 18.87
N SER A 799 18.11 4.58 17.59
CA SER A 799 18.89 5.63 16.92
C SER A 799 18.15 6.97 16.87
N SER A 800 16.84 6.96 16.62
CA SER A 800 16.00 8.17 16.62
C SER A 800 15.96 8.87 17.98
N PHE A 801 15.88 8.12 19.08
CA PHE A 801 15.92 8.71 20.42
C PHE A 801 17.33 9.21 20.79
N ILE A 802 18.38 8.50 20.35
CA ILE A 802 19.77 8.96 20.48
C ILE A 802 19.97 10.28 19.74
N GLN A 803 19.51 10.38 18.48
CA GLN A 803 19.53 11.60 17.69
C GLN A 803 18.93 12.76 18.49
N GLN A 804 17.70 12.60 18.98
CA GLN A 804 16.97 13.63 19.71
C GLN A 804 17.75 14.17 20.91
N LEU A 805 18.38 13.31 21.71
CA LEU A 805 19.18 13.74 22.86
C LEU A 805 20.54 14.34 22.45
N VAL A 806 21.19 13.80 21.41
CA VAL A 806 22.44 14.34 20.85
C VAL A 806 22.20 15.73 20.26
N MET A 807 21.06 15.96 19.62
CA MET A 807 20.71 17.25 19.03
C MET A 807 20.68 18.38 20.06
N VAL A 808 20.33 18.11 21.33
CA VAL A 808 20.41 19.12 22.41
C VAL A 808 21.85 19.66 22.53
N PHE A 809 22.84 18.77 22.53
CA PHE A 809 24.25 19.14 22.62
C PHE A 809 24.78 19.73 21.32
N ALA A 810 24.35 19.21 20.16
CA ALA A 810 24.75 19.74 18.86
C ALA A 810 24.38 21.24 18.73
N HIS A 811 23.14 21.61 19.10
CA HIS A 811 22.69 23.01 19.10
C HIS A 811 23.51 23.89 20.08
N LEU A 812 23.89 23.36 21.25
CA LEU A 812 24.71 24.09 22.20
C LEU A 812 26.15 24.28 21.71
N ILE A 813 26.76 23.24 21.11
CA ILE A 813 28.12 23.27 20.55
C ILE A 813 28.24 24.31 19.45
N LEU A 814 27.19 24.52 18.66
CA LEU A 814 27.20 25.55 17.63
C LEU A 814 27.40 26.96 18.18
N ASN A 815 26.98 27.23 19.42
CA ASN A 815 27.06 28.54 20.04
C ASN A 815 28.19 28.65 21.08
N HIS A 816 28.41 27.60 21.88
CA HIS A 816 29.30 27.60 23.04
C HIS A 816 30.14 26.31 23.14
N PRO A 817 30.99 26.01 22.13
CA PRO A 817 31.69 24.73 22.05
C PRO A 817 32.60 24.47 23.27
N GLU A 818 33.40 25.45 23.68
CA GLU A 818 34.33 25.32 24.82
C GLU A 818 33.58 25.00 26.13
N THR A 819 32.51 25.75 26.42
CA THR A 819 31.69 25.55 27.64
C THR A 819 31.07 24.17 27.68
N VAL A 820 30.57 23.67 26.54
CA VAL A 820 29.94 22.35 26.47
C VAL A 820 30.98 21.25 26.65
N ILE A 821 32.15 21.37 26.02
CA ILE A 821 33.25 20.41 26.18
C ILE A 821 33.72 20.38 27.65
N ASP A 822 33.88 21.55 28.28
CA ASP A 822 34.26 21.64 29.69
C ASP A 822 33.24 20.96 30.61
N PHE A 823 31.96 21.28 30.43
CA PHE A 823 30.87 20.66 31.19
C PHE A 823 30.85 19.14 31.02
N LEU A 824 30.87 18.64 29.79
CA LEU A 824 30.81 17.20 29.50
C LEU A 824 32.05 16.45 29.99
N SER A 825 33.21 17.08 29.95
CA SER A 825 34.46 16.49 30.44
C SER A 825 34.52 16.35 31.97
N GLN A 826 33.76 17.18 32.70
CA GLN A 826 33.66 17.11 34.17
C GLN A 826 32.54 16.18 34.63
N LEU A 827 31.66 15.76 33.72
CA LEU A 827 30.51 14.93 34.02
C LEU A 827 30.90 13.44 34.08
N ASP A 828 30.69 12.82 35.24
CA ASP A 828 30.85 11.38 35.44
C ASP A 828 29.47 10.69 35.43
N LEU A 829 29.30 9.74 34.50
CA LEU A 829 28.08 8.97 34.26
C LEU A 829 28.32 7.50 34.61
N ASN A 830 28.36 7.19 35.91
CA ASN A 830 28.61 5.85 36.43
C ASN A 830 29.94 5.24 35.96
N GLY A 831 31.01 6.04 35.95
CA GLY A 831 32.36 5.60 35.56
C GLY A 831 32.68 5.81 34.08
N LYS A 832 31.77 6.39 33.29
CA LYS A 832 32.02 6.83 31.91
C LYS A 832 31.96 8.36 31.83
N ASN A 833 32.92 8.95 31.14
CA ASN A 833 32.94 10.40 30.96
C ASN A 833 31.81 10.86 30.03
N GLY A 834 31.15 11.98 30.36
CA GLY A 834 30.05 12.52 29.56
C GLY A 834 30.44 12.84 28.12
N LEU A 835 31.64 13.41 27.92
CA LEU A 835 32.16 13.73 26.59
C LEU A 835 32.42 12.45 25.78
N GLU A 836 33.01 11.44 26.40
CA GLU A 836 33.25 10.13 25.78
C GLU A 836 31.95 9.46 25.34
N LEU A 837 30.93 9.44 26.19
CA LEU A 837 29.63 8.84 25.88
C LEU A 837 28.95 9.50 24.67
N ILE A 838 28.85 10.82 24.66
CA ILE A 838 28.16 11.55 23.58
C ILE A 838 28.89 11.36 22.26
N ILE A 839 30.22 11.48 22.26
CA ILE A 839 31.01 11.33 21.04
C ILE A 839 30.93 9.89 20.50
N GLU A 840 30.96 8.87 21.37
CA GLU A 840 30.81 7.48 20.96
C GLU A 840 29.44 7.23 20.30
N LEU A 841 28.35 7.58 20.97
CA LEU A 841 27.00 7.34 20.45
C LEU A 841 26.69 8.20 19.23
N TRP A 842 27.14 9.45 19.21
CA TRP A 842 26.97 10.32 18.04
C TRP A 842 27.73 9.77 16.84
N CYS A 843 28.98 9.33 16.99
CA CYS A 843 29.74 8.74 15.88
C CYS A 843 29.19 7.39 15.40
N GLU A 844 28.59 6.59 16.29
CA GLU A 844 27.97 5.31 15.91
C GLU A 844 26.68 5.50 15.13
N HIS A 845 25.87 6.50 15.49
CA HIS A 845 24.54 6.73 14.90
C HIS A 845 24.48 7.89 13.90
N PHE A 846 25.58 8.60 13.64
CA PHE A 846 25.60 9.77 12.75
C PHE A 846 24.99 9.48 11.37
N GLY A 847 25.28 8.32 10.79
CA GLY A 847 24.76 7.92 9.47
C GLY A 847 23.29 7.47 9.50
N ASP A 848 22.72 7.24 10.68
CA ASP A 848 21.31 6.89 10.87
C ASP A 848 20.43 8.13 11.11
N PHE A 849 21.03 9.32 11.26
CA PHE A 849 20.27 10.52 11.61
C PHE A 849 19.43 11.00 10.42
N GLN A 850 18.17 11.33 10.69
CA GLN A 850 17.17 11.73 9.70
C GLN A 850 16.70 13.18 9.89
N GLY A 851 16.12 13.76 8.85
CA GLY A 851 15.59 15.13 8.85
C GLY A 851 16.56 16.17 8.29
N PHE A 852 16.08 17.01 7.37
CA PHE A 852 16.91 17.95 6.61
C PHE A 852 17.62 18.96 7.51
N TYR A 853 16.94 19.51 8.51
CA TYR A 853 17.55 20.44 9.46
C TYR A 853 18.53 19.75 10.41
N SER A 854 18.12 18.60 10.96
CA SER A 854 18.91 17.82 11.93
C SER A 854 20.26 17.36 11.36
N ILE A 855 20.28 16.89 10.12
CA ILE A 855 21.51 16.49 9.41
C ILE A 855 22.48 17.67 9.30
N LYS A 856 21.99 18.86 8.90
CA LYS A 856 22.81 20.07 8.81
C LYS A 856 23.38 20.49 10.15
N VAL A 857 22.55 20.55 11.19
CA VAL A 857 23.00 20.92 12.55
C VAL A 857 24.04 19.93 13.06
N SER A 858 23.81 18.62 12.87
CA SER A 858 24.73 17.55 13.26
C SER A 858 26.07 17.68 12.54
N ALA A 859 26.07 17.83 11.22
CA ALA A 859 27.28 17.99 10.41
C ALA A 859 28.07 19.25 10.80
N LEU A 860 27.41 20.39 11.00
CA LEU A 860 28.09 21.63 11.39
C LEU A 860 28.69 21.53 12.79
N ALA A 861 27.96 20.95 13.74
CA ALA A 861 28.45 20.78 15.09
C ALA A 861 29.65 19.82 15.13
N MET A 862 29.61 18.74 14.34
CA MET A 862 30.73 17.81 14.15
C MET A 862 31.96 18.52 13.55
N SER A 863 31.77 19.34 12.52
CA SER A 863 32.85 20.16 11.93
C SER A 863 33.45 21.13 12.95
N LYS A 864 32.64 21.77 13.79
CA LYS A 864 33.14 22.66 14.87
C LYS A 864 33.93 21.91 15.93
N LEU A 865 33.49 20.72 16.34
CA LEU A 865 34.24 19.88 17.28
C LEU A 865 35.61 19.52 16.72
N LEU A 866 35.68 19.17 15.43
CA LEU A 866 36.93 18.86 14.75
C LEU A 866 37.88 20.08 14.69
N LEU A 867 37.35 21.28 14.41
CA LEU A 867 38.14 22.52 14.36
C LEU A 867 38.61 23.02 15.73
N SER A 868 37.96 22.62 16.83
CA SER A 868 38.32 23.06 18.18
C SER A 868 39.77 22.70 18.58
N GLY A 869 40.30 21.60 18.05
CA GLY A 869 41.65 21.11 18.39
C GLY A 869 41.81 20.70 19.86
N ASP A 870 40.71 20.50 20.59
CA ASP A 870 40.76 20.18 22.02
C ASP A 870 41.47 18.83 22.26
N THR A 871 42.49 18.84 23.12
CA THR A 871 43.30 17.65 23.43
C THR A 871 42.48 16.49 24.01
N ARG A 872 41.37 16.78 24.70
CA ARG A 872 40.45 15.76 25.24
C ARG A 872 39.76 15.04 24.10
N LEU A 873 39.26 15.77 23.10
CA LEU A 873 38.62 15.19 21.92
C LEU A 873 39.61 14.40 21.06
N GLN A 874 40.85 14.88 20.93
CA GLN A 874 41.90 14.16 20.19
C GLN A 874 42.29 12.82 20.84
N ALA A 875 42.16 12.71 22.16
CA ALA A 875 42.49 11.50 22.90
C ALA A 875 41.40 10.41 22.82
N LEU A 876 40.16 10.78 22.52
CA LEU A 876 39.02 9.85 22.46
C LEU A 876 39.21 8.81 21.35
N GLN A 877 38.89 7.56 21.69
CA GLN A 877 38.90 6.43 20.77
C GLN A 877 37.45 5.98 20.53
N VAL A 878 37.07 5.80 19.28
CA VAL A 878 35.71 5.41 18.86
C VAL A 878 35.75 4.25 17.87
N LYS A 879 34.60 3.61 17.64
CA LYS A 879 34.48 2.55 16.63
C LYS A 879 34.69 3.12 15.22
N GLY A 880 35.61 2.52 14.49
CA GLY A 880 35.92 2.78 13.09
C GLY A 880 35.12 1.86 12.15
N ASP A 881 35.77 1.35 11.13
CA ASP A 881 35.17 0.46 10.13
C ASP A 881 35.02 -0.98 10.68
N GLU A 882 33.98 -1.68 10.21
CA GLU A 882 33.80 -3.11 10.48
C GLU A 882 34.88 -3.94 9.78
N ILE A 883 35.47 -4.88 10.51
CA ILE A 883 36.48 -5.81 9.99
C ILE A 883 35.75 -6.96 9.32
N VAL A 884 35.52 -6.85 8.01
CA VAL A 884 34.85 -7.87 7.21
C VAL A 884 35.77 -9.09 7.04
N VAL A 885 35.42 -10.21 7.67
CA VAL A 885 36.20 -11.47 7.62
C VAL A 885 35.79 -12.36 6.43
N SER A 886 34.61 -12.13 5.83
CA SER A 886 34.09 -12.92 4.70
C SER A 886 33.07 -12.13 3.87
N ASN A 887 33.08 -12.32 2.54
CA ASN A 887 32.09 -11.74 1.61
C ASN A 887 30.75 -12.52 1.55
N LYS A 888 30.48 -13.43 2.50
CA LYS A 888 29.20 -14.15 2.56
C LYS A 888 28.19 -13.37 3.39
N ILE A 889 26.90 -13.50 3.08
CA ILE A 889 25.80 -12.97 3.89
C ILE A 889 25.95 -13.50 5.32
N ILE A 890 26.17 -12.61 6.28
CA ILE A 890 26.31 -12.95 7.69
C ILE A 890 24.92 -12.87 8.33
N THR A 891 24.35 -14.02 8.68
CA THR A 891 23.04 -14.09 9.35
C THR A 891 23.17 -13.79 10.84
N ARG A 892 22.06 -13.38 11.50
CA ARG A 892 22.02 -13.12 12.95
C ARG A 892 22.57 -14.27 13.80
N SER A 893 22.39 -15.53 13.36
CA SER A 893 22.93 -16.72 14.04
C SER A 893 24.45 -16.83 13.91
N MET A 894 25.00 -16.48 12.74
CA MET A 894 26.44 -16.41 12.52
C MET A 894 27.09 -15.27 13.30
N THR A 895 26.46 -14.08 13.34
CA THR A 895 26.93 -12.94 14.15
C THR A 895 26.91 -13.27 15.64
N ARG A 896 25.95 -14.06 16.13
CA ARG A 896 25.92 -14.51 17.53
C ARG A 896 27.08 -15.46 17.87
N GLN A 897 27.54 -16.27 16.91
CA GLN A 897 28.69 -17.16 17.09
C GLN A 897 30.03 -16.44 16.88
N ARG A 898 30.07 -15.42 16.02
CA ARG A 898 31.22 -14.58 15.72
C ARG A 898 30.78 -13.12 15.65
N PRO A 899 30.81 -12.38 16.77
CA PRO A 899 30.37 -10.99 16.78
C PRO A 899 31.24 -10.14 15.85
N ALA A 900 30.61 -9.16 15.20
CA ALA A 900 31.28 -8.18 14.37
C ALA A 900 32.41 -7.50 15.15
N GLN A 901 33.58 -7.39 14.55
CA GLN A 901 34.73 -6.71 15.12
C GLN A 901 34.90 -5.38 14.38
N TYR A 902 35.16 -4.32 15.13
CA TYR A 902 35.37 -2.99 14.58
C TYR A 902 36.80 -2.56 14.84
N SER A 903 37.38 -1.83 13.90
CA SER A 903 38.59 -1.07 14.17
C SER A 903 38.32 0.00 15.25
N VAL A 904 39.36 0.40 15.98
CA VAL A 904 39.28 1.49 16.95
C VAL A 904 40.17 2.62 16.44
N ILE A 905 39.58 3.80 16.25
CA ILE A 905 40.27 4.97 15.66
C ILE A 905 40.04 6.22 16.52
N PRO A 906 40.93 7.23 16.44
CA PRO A 906 40.71 8.50 17.13
C PRO A 906 39.46 9.22 16.62
N PHE A 907 38.74 9.91 17.51
CA PHE A 907 37.54 10.68 17.15
C PHE A 907 37.75 11.60 15.93
N PRO A 908 38.83 12.41 15.82
CA PRO A 908 39.03 13.27 14.66
C PRO A 908 39.02 12.52 13.32
N ALA A 909 39.59 11.30 13.28
CA ALA A 909 39.59 10.48 12.07
C ALA A 909 38.18 9.95 11.73
N LYS A 910 37.41 9.53 12.74
CA LYS A 910 36.02 9.09 12.54
C LYS A 910 35.12 10.23 12.08
N ALA A 911 35.26 11.43 12.67
CA ALA A 911 34.51 12.61 12.26
C ALA A 911 34.76 12.97 10.79
N ILE A 912 36.02 12.91 10.32
CA ILE A 912 36.36 13.13 8.91
C ILE A 912 35.66 12.12 8.01
N LYS A 913 35.70 10.82 8.35
CA LYS A 913 35.01 9.75 7.61
C LYS A 913 33.51 10.01 7.50
N LEU A 914 32.86 10.35 8.62
CA LEU A 914 31.42 10.64 8.67
C LEU A 914 31.03 11.84 7.80
N LEU A 915 31.77 12.95 7.90
CA LEU A 915 31.52 14.15 7.11
C LEU A 915 31.78 13.93 5.61
N LEU A 916 32.72 13.05 5.25
CA LEU A 916 32.96 12.66 3.85
C LEU A 916 31.80 11.85 3.27
N VAL A 917 31.25 10.92 4.07
CA VAL A 917 30.06 10.14 3.70
C VAL A 917 28.85 11.07 3.53
N GLU A 918 28.66 12.03 4.43
CA GLU A 918 27.57 13.01 4.32
C GLU A 918 27.68 13.85 3.04
N LEU A 919 28.88 14.34 2.71
CA LEU A 919 29.09 15.07 1.45
C LEU A 919 28.79 14.23 0.20
N GLN A 920 29.04 12.92 0.25
CA GLN A 920 28.67 12.00 -0.81
C GLN A 920 27.16 11.88 -0.94
N HIS A 921 26.44 11.64 0.17
CA HIS A 921 24.98 11.58 0.16
C HIS A 921 24.34 12.86 -0.40
N GLN A 922 24.87 14.04 -0.04
CA GLN A 922 24.42 15.32 -0.59
C GLN A 922 24.74 15.49 -2.09
N THR A 923 25.76 14.79 -2.60
CA THR A 923 26.11 14.81 -4.02
C THR A 923 25.19 13.89 -4.82
N GLU A 924 24.92 12.69 -4.31
CA GLU A 924 24.03 11.70 -4.94
C GLU A 924 22.56 12.16 -4.92
N SER A 925 22.08 12.74 -3.82
CA SER A 925 20.71 13.25 -3.70
C SER A 925 20.42 14.42 -4.65
N GLN A 926 21.42 15.25 -4.97
CA GLN A 926 21.28 16.30 -5.98
C GLN A 926 21.25 15.74 -7.41
N MET A 927 21.97 14.64 -7.69
CA MET A 927 21.94 13.99 -9.01
C MET A 927 20.59 13.29 -9.28
N GLY A 928 19.90 12.81 -8.24
CA GLY A 928 18.53 12.29 -8.34
C GLY A 928 17.43 13.35 -8.49
N ARG A 929 17.72 14.64 -8.21
CA ARG A 929 16.75 15.76 -8.31
C ARG A 929 16.79 16.54 -9.62
N VAL A 930 17.76 16.27 -10.51
CA VAL A 930 17.71 16.85 -11.86
C VAL A 930 16.63 16.11 -12.64
N SER A 931 15.54 16.83 -12.96
CA SER A 931 14.50 16.40 -13.89
C SER A 931 15.07 15.51 -14.98
N ARG A 932 14.52 14.32 -15.14
CA ARG A 932 14.66 13.44 -16.30
C ARG A 932 14.06 14.15 -17.52
N ARG A 933 14.72 15.21 -17.98
CA ARG A 933 14.38 15.94 -19.20
C ARG A 933 15.41 15.51 -20.24
N GLY A 934 15.09 14.42 -20.91
CA GLY A 934 15.67 13.93 -22.16
C GLY A 934 17.13 14.26 -22.40
N ILE A 935 18.02 13.34 -22.02
CA ILE A 935 19.31 13.14 -22.69
C ILE A 935 19.30 11.68 -23.16
N PRO A 936 19.61 11.37 -24.43
CA PRO A 936 19.66 10.00 -24.92
C PRO A 936 20.84 9.26 -24.27
N ASP A 937 20.62 8.04 -23.80
CA ASP A 937 21.69 7.10 -23.49
C ASP A 937 22.40 6.73 -24.80
N ASP A 938 23.53 7.38 -25.06
CA ASP A 938 24.59 6.84 -25.90
C ASP A 938 25.59 6.14 -24.96
N GLU A 939 25.33 4.88 -24.63
CA GLU A 939 26.37 4.00 -24.10
C GLU A 939 27.18 3.45 -25.29
N GLU A 940 28.43 3.87 -25.39
CA GLU A 940 29.40 3.38 -26.37
C GLU A 940 29.66 1.88 -26.16
N GLU A 941 29.20 1.07 -27.13
CA GLU A 941 29.59 -0.32 -27.34
C GLU A 941 31.13 -0.46 -27.39
N THR A 942 31.68 -1.25 -26.46
CA THR A 942 32.99 -1.86 -26.68
C THR A 942 32.78 -3.20 -27.40
N THR A 943 32.99 -3.14 -28.71
CA THR A 943 33.00 -4.27 -29.64
C THR A 943 34.12 -5.26 -29.32
N GLU A 944 33.80 -6.55 -29.13
CA GLU A 944 34.49 -7.71 -29.75
C GLU A 944 33.59 -8.97 -29.77
N GLY A 945 32.78 -9.05 -30.83
CA GLY A 945 32.28 -10.20 -31.59
C GLY A 945 32.05 -11.59 -30.95
N VAL A 946 30.77 -12.00 -30.91
CA VAL A 946 30.23 -13.18 -31.62
C VAL A 946 28.76 -12.90 -32.02
N ASP A 947 28.44 -13.00 -33.31
CA ASP A 947 27.07 -12.87 -33.86
C ASP A 947 26.09 -13.88 -33.24
N SER A 948 25.09 -13.41 -32.49
CA SER A 948 23.74 -14.01 -32.45
C SER A 948 22.70 -13.04 -31.88
N ASP A 949 21.85 -12.46 -32.75
CA ASP A 949 20.50 -11.91 -32.50
C ASP A 949 20.18 -11.45 -31.04
N GLU A 950 20.69 -10.28 -30.66
CA GLU A 950 20.43 -9.56 -29.39
C GLU A 950 19.23 -8.60 -29.52
N ASP A 951 18.01 -9.11 -29.68
CA ASP A 951 16.79 -8.27 -29.81
C ASP A 951 15.74 -8.54 -28.70
N TRP A 952 16.12 -9.22 -27.60
CA TRP A 952 15.16 -9.82 -26.66
C TRP A 952 15.46 -9.66 -25.16
N GLU A 953 16.33 -8.72 -24.76
CA GLU A 953 16.53 -8.36 -23.34
C GLU A 953 15.59 -7.26 -22.83
N ASP A 954 14.71 -6.75 -23.69
CA ASP A 954 13.94 -5.52 -23.42
C ASP A 954 12.54 -5.73 -22.79
N VAL A 955 12.31 -6.83 -22.09
CA VAL A 955 11.13 -6.91 -21.22
C VAL A 955 11.58 -6.42 -19.86
N ASP A 956 11.36 -5.13 -19.59
CA ASP A 956 11.56 -4.57 -18.26
C ASP A 956 10.88 -5.51 -17.25
N PRO A 957 11.61 -6.03 -16.24
CA PRO A 957 11.02 -6.81 -15.17
C PRO A 957 9.83 -6.02 -14.61
N ILE A 958 8.75 -6.71 -14.24
CA ILE A 958 7.62 -6.09 -13.55
C ILE A 958 8.16 -5.48 -12.25
N GLN A 959 8.53 -4.20 -12.29
CA GLN A 959 8.88 -3.43 -11.12
C GLN A 959 7.56 -3.04 -10.46
N SER A 960 7.10 -3.87 -9.54
CA SER A 960 6.05 -3.50 -8.58
C SER A 960 6.46 -2.29 -7.73
N ASP A 961 7.76 -1.97 -7.70
CA ASP A 961 8.31 -0.85 -6.93
C ASP A 961 8.17 0.51 -7.64
N ASP A 962 7.98 0.53 -8.97
CA ASP A 962 7.82 1.79 -9.71
C ASP A 962 6.44 2.43 -9.48
N PHE A 963 5.42 1.63 -9.15
CA PHE A 963 4.11 2.15 -8.72
C PHE A 963 4.20 2.82 -7.34
N LEU A 964 4.94 2.23 -6.40
CA LEU A 964 5.24 2.87 -5.11
C LEU A 964 6.06 4.15 -5.31
N ALA A 965 7.04 4.14 -6.21
CA ALA A 965 7.87 5.32 -6.50
C ALA A 965 7.12 6.44 -7.26
N ASP A 966 6.23 6.10 -8.20
CA ASP A 966 5.42 7.09 -8.95
C ASP A 966 4.28 7.64 -8.09
N LEU A 967 3.66 6.81 -7.23
CA LEU A 967 2.70 7.25 -6.20
C LEU A 967 3.36 8.18 -5.17
N LEU A 968 4.62 7.90 -4.80
CA LEU A 968 5.47 8.78 -3.99
C LEU A 968 5.96 10.04 -4.74
N SER A 969 5.80 10.12 -6.06
CA SER A 969 6.29 11.27 -6.85
C SER A 969 5.18 12.21 -7.33
N LYS A 970 3.96 11.69 -7.56
CA LYS A 970 2.82 12.45 -8.09
C LYS A 970 1.75 12.79 -7.05
N GLY A 971 1.61 11.98 -5.99
CA GLY A 971 1.09 12.50 -4.73
C GLY A 971 2.16 13.42 -4.18
N GLY A 972 1.83 14.69 -3.92
CA GLY A 972 2.76 15.59 -3.26
C GLY A 972 3.15 14.98 -1.92
N VAL A 973 4.25 14.23 -1.90
CA VAL A 973 4.82 13.65 -0.70
C VAL A 973 5.27 14.82 0.14
N VAL A 974 4.36 15.23 1.03
CA VAL A 974 4.70 15.52 2.40
C VAL A 974 5.55 14.33 2.82
N ASP A 975 6.86 14.56 2.81
CA ASP A 975 7.87 13.65 3.28
C ASP A 975 7.41 13.14 4.65
N VAL A 976 6.89 11.91 4.71
CA VAL A 976 6.25 11.35 5.91
C VAL A 976 7.27 11.21 7.05
N ASP A 977 8.57 11.27 6.73
CA ASP A 977 9.69 11.36 7.67
C ASP A 977 10.18 12.80 7.94
N ALA A 978 9.77 13.79 7.13
CA ALA A 978 9.76 15.17 7.59
C ALA A 978 8.54 15.31 8.49
N THR A 979 8.70 14.98 9.77
CA THR A 979 7.73 15.35 10.80
C THR A 979 7.14 16.72 10.45
N ASP A 980 5.80 16.86 10.43
CA ASP A 980 5.04 18.09 10.11
C ASP A 980 5.53 19.39 10.81
N TYR A 981 6.53 19.27 11.68
CA TYR A 981 7.30 20.35 12.30
C TYR A 981 8.15 21.21 11.35
N GLU A 982 8.71 20.71 10.25
CA GLU A 982 9.63 21.53 9.43
C GLU A 982 8.88 22.50 8.48
N GLY A 983 7.69 22.15 8.00
CA GLY A 983 6.98 22.90 6.94
C GLY A 983 6.39 24.25 7.36
N ALA A 984 6.10 24.47 8.66
CA ALA A 984 5.25 25.59 9.10
C ALA A 984 5.85 26.46 10.23
N ASP A 985 7.15 26.36 10.53
CA ASP A 985 7.82 27.26 11.49
C ASP A 985 8.62 28.35 10.75
N GLU A 986 8.07 29.57 10.67
CA GLU A 986 8.75 30.73 10.06
C GLU A 986 10.13 31.02 10.69
N GLU A 987 10.34 30.66 11.96
CA GLU A 987 11.65 30.77 12.62
C GLU A 987 12.66 29.74 12.09
N LEU A 988 12.21 28.56 11.67
CA LEU A 988 13.06 27.54 11.07
C LEU A 988 13.46 27.92 9.64
N TRP A 989 12.50 28.40 8.83
CA TRP A 989 12.78 28.87 7.46
C TRP A 989 13.74 30.06 7.43
N SER A 990 13.68 30.93 8.43
CA SER A 990 14.60 32.05 8.58
C SER A 990 15.93 31.66 9.24
N ASN A 991 16.09 30.41 9.69
CA ASN A 991 17.33 29.94 10.31
C ASN A 991 18.47 29.87 9.27
N PRO A 992 19.62 30.52 9.50
CA PRO A 992 20.74 30.49 8.57
C PRO A 992 21.26 29.08 8.25
N ILE A 993 21.18 28.15 9.21
CA ILE A 993 21.61 26.76 9.02
C ILE A 993 20.65 26.03 8.08
N TYR A 994 19.34 26.28 8.20
CA TYR A 994 18.34 25.68 7.34
C TYR A 994 18.55 26.10 5.87
N GLN A 995 18.87 27.37 5.62
CA GLN A 995 19.08 27.93 4.28
C GLN A 995 20.46 27.63 3.68
N MET A 996 21.43 27.16 4.48
CA MET A 996 22.79 26.93 4.03
C MET A 996 22.90 25.71 3.10
N ASP A 997 23.70 25.81 2.04
CA ASP A 997 24.11 24.68 1.22
C ASP A 997 25.15 23.83 1.96
N LEU A 998 24.72 22.68 2.49
CA LEU A 998 25.58 21.78 3.25
C LEU A 998 26.71 21.20 2.40
N LYS A 999 26.46 20.92 1.12
CA LYS A 999 27.47 20.38 0.20
C LYS A 999 28.58 21.40 -0.02
N ALA A 1000 28.22 22.65 -0.31
CA ALA A 1000 29.18 23.73 -0.47
C ALA A 1000 30.00 23.96 0.82
N TYR A 1001 29.33 23.98 1.97
CA TYR A 1001 29.97 24.13 3.27
C TYR A 1001 30.99 23.01 3.56
N LEU A 1002 30.60 21.74 3.37
CA LEU A 1002 31.49 20.60 3.62
C LEU A 1002 32.67 20.55 2.65
N ALA A 1003 32.46 20.91 1.37
CA ALA A 1003 33.54 21.02 0.39
C ALA A 1003 34.57 22.09 0.80
N GLU A 1004 34.10 23.29 1.15
CA GLU A 1004 34.97 24.38 1.64
C GLU A 1004 35.69 23.99 2.93
N PHE A 1005 35.00 23.31 3.84
CA PHE A 1005 35.55 22.78 5.08
C PHE A 1005 36.72 21.83 4.82
N PHE A 1006 36.58 20.86 3.91
CA PHE A 1006 37.66 19.92 3.58
C PHE A 1006 38.82 20.60 2.85
N GLN A 1007 38.54 21.50 1.89
CA GLN A 1007 39.58 22.26 1.19
C GLN A 1007 40.41 23.11 2.15
N THR A 1008 39.75 23.82 3.06
CA THR A 1008 40.43 24.67 4.06
C THR A 1008 41.25 23.85 5.04
N SER A 1009 40.66 22.77 5.58
CA SER A 1009 41.33 21.87 6.53
C SER A 1009 42.56 21.18 5.93
N ALA A 1010 42.49 20.79 4.64
CA ALA A 1010 43.63 20.21 3.92
C ALA A 1010 44.71 21.26 3.61
N ARG A 1011 44.31 22.45 3.12
CA ARG A 1011 45.25 23.53 2.77
C ARG A 1011 46.04 24.03 3.99
N GLU A 1012 45.38 24.17 5.13
CA GLU A 1012 45.98 24.70 6.35
C GLU A 1012 46.56 23.60 7.25
N ASN A 1013 46.37 22.33 6.87
CA ASN A 1013 46.68 21.14 7.66
C ASN A 1013 46.21 21.28 9.13
N THR A 1014 44.99 21.78 9.30
CA THR A 1014 44.40 22.13 10.60
C THR A 1014 44.44 20.92 11.54
N HIS A 1015 45.12 21.06 12.68
CA HIS A 1015 45.29 20.01 13.70
C HIS A 1015 45.81 18.66 13.16
N GLY A 1016 46.61 18.69 12.10
CA GLY A 1016 47.18 17.48 11.50
C GLY A 1016 46.21 16.68 10.64
N PHE A 1017 45.24 17.36 10.03
CA PHE A 1017 44.22 16.80 9.14
C PHE A 1017 44.79 15.82 8.10
N LEU A 1018 45.86 16.20 7.38
CA LEU A 1018 46.42 15.34 6.33
C LEU A 1018 47.02 14.05 6.89
N GLN A 1019 47.66 14.10 8.07
CA GLN A 1019 48.21 12.90 8.70
C GLN A 1019 47.11 11.94 9.18
N LEU A 1020 45.97 12.47 9.63
CA LEU A 1020 44.80 11.67 9.98
C LEU A 1020 44.21 11.01 8.75
N CYS A 1021 44.06 11.77 7.66
CA CYS A 1021 43.55 11.28 6.38
C CYS A 1021 44.42 10.14 5.82
N ASP A 1022 45.74 10.33 5.75
CA ASP A 1022 46.65 9.32 5.21
C ASP A 1022 46.62 8.00 6.00
N ARG A 1023 46.49 8.10 7.33
CA ARG A 1023 46.60 6.95 8.24
C ARG A 1023 45.32 6.15 8.39
N PHE A 1024 44.16 6.81 8.38
CA PHE A 1024 42.90 6.18 8.81
C PHE A 1024 41.83 6.08 7.72
N LEU A 1025 41.92 6.84 6.63
CA LEU A 1025 40.96 6.70 5.52
C LEU A 1025 41.32 5.46 4.69
N ASN A 1026 40.30 4.78 4.20
CA ASN A 1026 40.46 3.73 3.19
C ASN A 1026 40.71 4.37 1.80
N GLU A 1027 41.09 3.57 0.81
CA GLU A 1027 41.47 4.12 -0.50
C GLU A 1027 40.30 4.82 -1.21
N ALA A 1028 39.05 4.32 -1.07
CA ALA A 1028 37.88 4.98 -1.64
C ALA A 1028 37.62 6.36 -1.00
N GLU A 1029 37.74 6.46 0.32
CA GLU A 1029 37.61 7.74 1.04
C GLU A 1029 38.73 8.72 0.67
N LYS A 1030 39.97 8.24 0.50
CA LYS A 1030 41.10 9.07 0.05
C LYS A 1030 40.90 9.60 -1.36
N GLU A 1031 40.41 8.76 -2.26
CA GLU A 1031 40.10 9.15 -3.64
C GLU A 1031 39.03 10.24 -3.67
N ARG A 1032 37.96 10.08 -2.89
CA ARG A 1032 36.92 11.10 -2.72
C ARG A 1032 37.50 12.41 -2.20
N LEU A 1033 38.31 12.36 -1.14
CA LEU A 1033 38.95 13.55 -0.58
C LEU A 1033 39.84 14.27 -1.61
N ARG A 1034 40.61 13.53 -2.42
CA ARG A 1034 41.40 14.10 -3.53
C ARG A 1034 40.51 14.79 -4.56
N GLY A 1035 39.39 14.17 -4.94
CA GLY A 1035 38.42 14.78 -5.85
C GLY A 1035 37.84 16.12 -5.37
N ILE A 1036 37.82 16.35 -4.05
CA ILE A 1036 37.31 17.59 -3.43
C ILE A 1036 38.41 18.64 -3.26
N VAL A 1037 39.61 18.22 -2.87
CA VAL A 1037 40.72 19.11 -2.49
C VAL A 1037 41.59 19.53 -3.68
N GLY A 1038 41.60 18.75 -4.77
CA GLY A 1038 42.41 18.99 -5.98
C GLY A 1038 43.69 18.17 -6.01
#